data_AF-A0A397BP40-F1
#
_entry.id   AF-A0A397BP40-F1
#
_cell.length_a   1.000
_cell.length_b   1.000
_cell.length_c   1.000
_cell.angle_alpha   90.00
_cell.angle_beta   90.00
_cell.angle_gamma   90.00
#
_symmetry.space_group_name_H-M   'P 1'
#
loop_
_entity.id
_entity.type
_entity.pdbx_description
1 polymer ?
#
loop_
_entity_poly.entity_id
_entity_poly.type
_entity_poly.pdbx_seq_one_letter_code
_entity_poly.pdbx_strand_id
1 'polypeptide(L)'
;MTIACFHLTCKQASDESIYDFISRRFSPVVANRLLDPMVSGIFGGNIRHLSMRSCFGLLWDMEQSHGSIVRAMLFGSSPKSTTLLDGTAHSSFVKTGSKAMSMSFTHGMQTFTDALAAHIEVLLADATSTPWSTQHGGGVVVRVRDAGASAAETIVADHVFSALPAPRLAPLVQSVAPSAAAALSRLPFTSLGVVTLGFHRNLIQHSGFGYLVPTCENQGILGVIYDSCSFPQQNFDQTNNITRLSVFVGGENHPAVAAMPRAKREALALETVQRHLGVTDAPVHVESTWYEHAIPQYPVGYHADVASLEADLAQAFHASLTVVGNSFYGVGLSDCVHKSTSVALDFAALHRTNAGGRQFVGDVASNGRAGLGPHPIYTVSNTGGKWRGVHHGRRGGGGGTAIPSVTVGFEAVSGSERAKYSKRPILPYVQAIPPDILLAPAPPVAGPHQANPCAPPVADEDTEPTRSIGIQTMYRDSEAQTTPYTPDFTVKAGTSPEIATLTSFSYENGLPAGMAEVELIQRNRQKRAFDASLPPMTDEASFELRKRMMEQQEKAEWAFREVEIDRVHDQRLQLLEKALVERDHENQFLAEQRIEALRQRLTAEKEETIERIQQERVTALRKLAKRRAAAQKIYPKRDLKRDIIGEYTAFGSTVYAPVTRAGKSGKHDTVHEVGLARLHGLDEIQALEVTVGSKFLAPSMHKPPVKVIKTAKDRREAAIEGHLLSMQTKINQTKTISTDDHSTTTTGGGTKFKVGGGAHNVRPPTPLYGVV
;
A
#
# COMPACT_ATOMS: atom_id res chain seq x y z
N MET A 1 14.09 -26.40 14.41
CA MET A 1 14.71 -25.09 14.15
C MET A 1 14.22 -24.13 15.20
N THR A 2 15.08 -23.87 16.18
CA THR A 2 14.81 -23.13 17.41
C THR A 2 14.70 -21.64 17.08
N ILE A 3 13.60 -20.99 17.49
CA ILE A 3 13.45 -19.54 17.44
C ILE A 3 14.39 -18.98 18.52
N ALA A 4 15.53 -18.46 18.10
CA ALA A 4 16.42 -17.73 19.00
C ALA A 4 15.72 -16.43 19.41
N CYS A 5 15.50 -16.26 20.71
CA CYS A 5 15.13 -14.99 21.32
C CYS A 5 16.06 -13.89 20.81
N PHE A 6 15.47 -12.79 20.31
CA PHE A 6 16.16 -11.54 19.95
C PHE A 6 16.71 -10.85 21.21
N HIS A 7 17.79 -11.41 21.77
CA HIS A 7 18.72 -10.72 22.65
C HIS A 7 20.09 -10.70 21.96
N LEU A 8 20.16 -10.01 20.82
CA LEU A 8 21.44 -9.59 20.28
C LEU A 8 21.91 -8.43 21.16
N THR A 9 22.91 -8.71 21.99
CA THR A 9 23.63 -7.75 22.81
C THR A 9 24.05 -6.56 21.96
N CYS A 10 23.82 -5.35 22.49
CA CYS A 10 24.27 -4.11 21.86
C CYS A 10 25.78 -4.19 21.73
N LYS A 11 26.32 -4.29 20.50
CA LYS A 11 27.70 -3.85 20.28
C LYS A 11 27.71 -2.37 20.65
N GLN A 12 28.61 -1.96 21.55
CA GLN A 12 28.87 -0.56 21.89
C GLN A 12 29.54 0.15 20.70
N ALA A 13 28.92 0.13 19.52
CA ALA A 13 29.34 0.97 18.41
C ALA A 13 28.66 2.33 18.59
N SER A 14 29.45 3.42 18.57
CA SER A 14 28.93 4.79 18.68
C SER A 14 28.08 5.20 17.47
N ASP A 15 28.25 4.49 16.36
CA ASP A 15 27.52 4.59 15.10
C ASP A 15 27.71 3.30 14.28
N GLU A 16 26.80 2.98 13.37
CA GLU A 16 26.94 1.87 12.41
C GLU A 16 26.23 2.15 11.08
N SER A 17 26.57 1.39 10.03
CA SER A 17 25.95 1.59 8.71
C SER A 17 24.47 1.19 8.71
N ILE A 18 23.66 1.81 7.85
CA ILE A 18 22.24 1.43 7.69
C ILE A 18 22.11 -0.05 7.31
N TYR A 19 23.00 -0.55 6.44
CA TYR A 19 23.02 -1.95 6.05
C TYR A 19 23.25 -2.87 7.25
N ASP A 20 24.27 -2.60 8.07
CA ASP A 20 24.62 -3.45 9.22
C ASP A 20 23.53 -3.42 10.28
N PHE A 21 23.00 -2.23 10.58
CA PHE A 21 21.89 -2.05 11.51
C PHE A 21 20.67 -2.88 11.10
N ILE A 22 20.22 -2.73 9.86
CA ILE A 22 18.99 -3.38 9.37
C ILE A 22 19.22 -4.87 9.17
N SER A 23 20.41 -5.29 8.73
CA SER A 23 20.76 -6.71 8.60
C SER A 23 20.76 -7.41 9.97
N ARG A 24 21.26 -6.73 11.00
CA ARG A 24 21.31 -7.23 12.38
C ARG A 24 19.93 -7.28 13.03
N ARG A 25 19.07 -6.29 12.79
CA ARG A 25 17.74 -6.19 13.43
C ARG A 25 16.63 -6.91 12.69
N PHE A 26 16.73 -7.02 11.36
CA PHE A 26 15.71 -7.64 10.53
C PHE A 26 16.30 -8.79 9.72
N SER A 27 16.94 -8.47 8.58
CA SER A 27 17.52 -9.44 7.67
C SER A 27 18.32 -8.73 6.58
N PRO A 28 19.41 -9.33 6.07
CA PRO A 28 20.09 -8.85 4.86
C PRO A 28 19.16 -8.71 3.64
N VAL A 29 18.09 -9.51 3.56
CA VAL A 29 17.11 -9.39 2.46
C VAL A 29 16.33 -8.08 2.58
N VAL A 30 15.90 -7.73 3.79
CA VAL A 30 15.19 -6.47 4.07
C VAL A 30 16.12 -5.29 3.80
N ALA A 31 17.39 -5.38 4.20
CA ALA A 31 18.40 -4.36 3.91
C ALA A 31 18.55 -4.14 2.39
N ASN A 32 18.80 -5.18 1.60
CA ASN A 32 19.09 -5.04 0.16
C ASN A 32 17.86 -4.81 -0.73
N ARG A 33 16.66 -5.25 -0.34
CA ARG A 33 15.47 -5.21 -1.21
C ARG A 33 14.44 -4.16 -0.81
N LEU A 34 14.46 -3.69 0.43
CA LEU A 34 13.51 -2.70 0.93
C LEU A 34 14.19 -1.40 1.34
N LEU A 35 15.22 -1.48 2.18
CA LEU A 35 15.88 -0.27 2.71
C LEU A 35 16.86 0.34 1.71
N ASP A 36 17.60 -0.48 0.97
CA ASP A 36 18.48 -0.05 -0.12
C ASP A 36 17.80 0.90 -1.13
N PRO A 37 16.71 0.50 -1.81
CA PRO A 37 16.01 1.41 -2.72
C PRO A 37 15.42 2.63 -2.01
N MET A 38 14.98 2.50 -0.76
CA MET A 38 14.43 3.62 0.03
C MET A 38 15.50 4.68 0.33
N VAL A 39 16.67 4.27 0.78
CA VAL A 39 17.80 5.17 1.08
C VAL A 39 18.37 5.76 -0.21
N SER A 40 18.46 4.95 -1.26
CA SER A 40 18.80 5.41 -2.61
C SER A 40 17.84 6.49 -3.10
N GLY A 41 16.54 6.35 -2.82
CA GLY A 41 15.53 7.36 -3.16
C GLY A 41 15.57 8.65 -2.33
N ILE A 42 15.97 8.58 -1.05
CA ILE A 42 16.02 9.76 -0.15
C ILE A 42 17.37 10.49 -0.27
N PHE A 43 18.47 9.73 -0.20
CA PHE A 43 19.83 10.26 -0.10
C PHE A 43 20.61 10.14 -1.41
N GLY A 44 20.16 9.35 -2.39
CA GLY A 44 20.97 9.04 -3.57
C GLY A 44 22.27 8.29 -3.23
N GLY A 45 22.30 7.61 -2.08
CA GLY A 45 23.52 7.09 -1.45
C GLY A 45 23.56 5.57 -1.26
N ASN A 46 24.70 5.08 -0.78
CA ASN A 46 24.93 3.67 -0.49
C ASN A 46 24.64 3.33 0.98
N ILE A 47 23.71 2.39 1.22
CA ILE A 47 23.33 1.97 2.58
C ILE A 47 24.47 1.36 3.40
N ARG A 48 25.56 0.92 2.77
CA ARG A 48 26.73 0.36 3.44
C ARG A 48 27.67 1.43 3.97
N HIS A 49 27.60 2.64 3.43
CA HIS A 49 28.44 3.77 3.83
C HIS A 49 27.69 4.70 4.78
N LEU A 50 26.39 4.89 4.55
CA LEU A 50 25.57 5.83 5.30
C LEU A 50 25.31 5.39 6.75
N SER A 51 25.40 6.35 7.67
CA SER A 51 25.19 6.25 9.11
C SER A 51 23.71 6.08 9.44
N MET A 52 23.39 5.04 10.22
CA MET A 52 22.02 4.88 10.74
C MET A 52 21.66 6.02 11.70
N ARG A 53 22.60 6.43 12.55
CA ARG A 53 22.38 7.51 13.53
C ARG A 53 22.10 8.85 12.86
N SER A 54 22.80 9.17 11.78
CA SER A 54 22.68 10.46 11.10
C SER A 54 21.51 10.51 10.10
N CYS A 55 21.24 9.40 9.40
CA CYS A 55 20.14 9.35 8.42
C CYS A 55 18.78 9.02 9.04
N PHE A 56 18.74 8.19 10.09
CA PHE A 56 17.51 7.70 10.72
C PHE A 56 17.58 7.79 12.25
N GLY A 57 17.93 8.96 12.76
CA GLY A 57 18.11 9.23 14.20
C GLY A 57 16.96 8.75 15.08
N LEU A 58 15.70 8.92 14.65
CA LEU A 58 14.55 8.42 15.40
C LEU A 58 14.58 6.89 15.61
N LEU A 59 14.90 6.13 14.56
CA LEU A 59 14.96 4.66 14.66
C LEU A 59 16.16 4.20 15.49
N TRP A 60 17.28 4.93 15.41
CA TRP A 60 18.44 4.75 16.26
C TRP A 60 18.07 4.97 17.74
N ASP A 61 17.45 6.11 18.06
CA ASP A 61 17.05 6.45 19.44
C ASP A 61 16.04 5.47 20.01
N MET A 62 15.07 5.00 19.20
CA MET A 62 14.12 3.95 19.58
C MET A 62 14.81 2.63 19.93
N GLU A 63 15.84 2.25 19.17
CA GLU A 63 16.61 1.05 19.46
C GLU A 63 17.46 1.20 20.71
N GLN A 64 18.11 2.35 20.91
CA GLN A 64 18.95 2.61 22.08
C GLN A 64 18.12 2.68 23.38
N SER A 65 16.96 3.32 23.34
CA SER A 65 16.08 3.48 24.51
C SER A 65 15.32 2.21 24.88
N HIS A 66 14.87 1.41 23.91
CA HIS A 66 14.00 0.25 24.16
C HIS A 66 14.64 -1.12 23.86
N GLY A 67 15.87 -1.15 23.34
CA GLY A 67 16.61 -2.35 22.92
C GLY A 67 16.06 -3.01 21.63
N SER A 68 14.92 -2.56 21.11
CA SER A 68 14.27 -3.08 19.91
C SER A 68 13.31 -2.04 19.30
N ILE A 69 13.42 -1.82 17.99
CA ILE A 69 12.53 -0.91 17.24
C ILE A 69 11.08 -1.39 17.32
N VAL A 70 10.83 -2.69 17.13
CA VAL A 70 9.47 -3.23 17.15
C VAL A 70 8.84 -3.07 18.53
N ARG A 71 9.64 -3.26 19.60
CA ARG A 71 9.19 -3.02 20.97
C ARG A 71 8.88 -1.54 21.19
N ALA A 72 9.75 -0.64 20.73
CA ALA A 72 9.52 0.81 20.80
C ALA A 72 8.26 1.24 20.05
N MET A 73 7.97 0.67 18.88
CA MET A 73 6.75 0.98 18.12
C MET A 73 5.47 0.45 18.77
N LEU A 74 5.54 -0.70 19.45
CA LEU A 74 4.36 -1.32 20.08
C LEU A 74 4.06 -0.77 21.48
N PHE A 75 5.11 -0.42 22.24
CA PHE A 75 5.00 -0.05 23.66
C PHE A 75 5.53 1.35 23.98
N GLY A 76 6.16 2.03 23.02
CA GLY A 76 6.61 3.41 23.17
C GLY A 76 5.42 4.35 23.11
N SER A 77 5.23 5.12 24.18
CA SER A 77 4.30 6.24 24.20
C SER A 77 5.08 7.51 23.91
N SER A 78 5.16 7.96 22.65
CA SER A 78 5.63 9.33 22.38
C SER A 78 4.43 10.28 22.49
N PRO A 79 4.46 11.29 23.37
CA PRO A 79 3.40 12.30 23.39
C PRO A 79 3.39 13.01 22.04
N LYS A 80 2.23 13.06 21.39
CA LYS A 80 2.06 13.84 20.16
C LYS A 80 2.04 15.31 20.58
N SER A 81 3.00 16.09 20.10
CA SER A 81 2.99 17.55 20.33
C SER A 81 1.68 18.13 19.81
N THR A 82 1.01 18.92 20.63
CA THR A 82 -0.21 19.66 20.26
C THR A 82 0.09 21.06 19.75
N THR A 83 1.36 21.47 19.82
CA THR A 83 1.85 22.80 19.44
C THR A 83 2.93 22.70 18.35
N LEU A 84 3.07 23.78 17.58
CA LEU A 84 4.21 24.03 16.70
C LEU A 84 5.44 24.44 17.53
N LEU A 85 6.59 24.60 16.86
CA LEU A 85 7.86 24.96 17.50
C LEU A 85 7.83 26.33 18.21
N ASP A 86 6.99 27.24 17.74
CA ASP A 86 6.77 28.57 18.32
C ASP A 86 5.77 28.56 19.48
N GLY A 87 5.26 27.39 19.87
CA GLY A 87 4.25 27.23 20.93
C GLY A 87 2.81 27.43 20.47
N THR A 88 2.56 27.77 19.20
CA THR A 88 1.19 27.94 18.68
C THR A 88 0.47 26.59 18.56
N ALA A 89 -0.82 26.55 18.88
CA ALA A 89 -1.60 25.32 18.80
C ALA A 89 -1.79 24.88 17.34
N HIS A 90 -1.81 23.56 17.09
CA HIS A 90 -2.03 23.04 15.74
C HIS A 90 -3.36 23.51 15.16
N SER A 91 -3.30 24.18 14.01
CA SER A 91 -4.49 24.58 13.24
C SER A 91 -5.24 23.35 12.70
N SER A 92 -6.50 23.55 12.27
CA SER A 92 -7.29 22.50 11.61
C SER A 92 -6.57 21.93 10.37
N PHE A 93 -5.88 22.80 9.64
CA PHE A 93 -5.02 22.42 8.52
C PHE A 93 -3.90 21.47 8.96
N VAL A 94 -3.13 21.79 9.99
CA VAL A 94 -2.03 20.92 10.49
C VAL A 94 -2.56 19.58 10.98
N LYS A 95 -3.69 19.57 11.70
CA LYS A 95 -4.33 18.33 12.19
C LYS A 95 -4.79 17.41 11.06
N THR A 96 -5.19 17.98 9.92
CA THR A 96 -5.66 17.24 8.76
C THR A 96 -4.49 16.82 7.86
N GLY A 97 -3.59 17.76 7.57
CA GLY A 97 -2.43 17.59 6.69
C GLY A 97 -1.34 16.70 7.28
N SER A 98 -1.20 16.61 8.60
CA SER A 98 -0.24 15.70 9.27
C SER A 98 -0.46 14.22 8.96
N LYS A 99 -1.63 13.84 8.42
CA LYS A 99 -1.93 12.46 8.00
C LYS A 99 -1.56 12.19 6.53
N ALA A 100 -1.22 13.23 5.76
CA ALA A 100 -0.86 13.08 4.36
C ALA A 100 0.56 12.49 4.21
N MET A 101 0.73 11.60 3.23
CA MET A 101 2.05 11.02 2.91
C MET A 101 2.98 12.02 2.20
N SER A 102 2.42 12.96 1.45
CA SER A 102 3.14 14.00 0.73
C SER A 102 2.23 15.19 0.45
N MET A 103 2.82 16.39 0.42
CA MET A 103 2.13 17.64 0.10
C MET A 103 2.97 18.46 -0.88
N SER A 104 2.29 19.19 -1.75
CA SER A 104 2.89 20.19 -2.63
C SER A 104 1.93 21.36 -2.83
N PHE A 105 2.41 22.44 -3.42
CA PHE A 105 1.59 23.57 -3.82
C PHE A 105 1.02 23.36 -5.22
N THR A 106 -0.13 23.97 -5.50
CA THR A 106 -0.80 23.90 -6.81
C THR A 106 0.09 24.32 -7.97
N HIS A 107 0.91 25.34 -7.77
CA HIS A 107 1.84 25.86 -8.77
C HIS A 107 3.28 25.36 -8.55
N GLY A 108 3.43 24.22 -7.87
CA GLY A 108 4.72 23.61 -7.57
C GLY A 108 5.46 24.27 -6.40
N MET A 109 6.55 23.64 -5.96
CA MET A 109 7.30 24.03 -4.76
C MET A 109 7.96 25.41 -4.87
N GLN A 110 8.14 25.95 -6.07
CA GLN A 110 8.65 27.31 -6.26
C GLN A 110 7.74 28.37 -5.62
N THR A 111 6.43 28.09 -5.49
CA THR A 111 5.49 28.94 -4.75
C THR A 111 5.99 29.25 -3.34
N PHE A 112 6.63 28.29 -2.67
CA PHE A 112 7.18 28.47 -1.33
C PHE A 112 8.36 29.43 -1.32
N THR A 113 9.30 29.27 -2.26
CA THR A 113 10.50 30.11 -2.34
C THR A 113 10.18 31.53 -2.80
N ASP A 114 9.27 31.68 -3.76
CA ASP A 114 8.83 33.00 -4.24
C ASP A 114 8.10 33.78 -3.14
N ALA A 115 7.24 33.09 -2.37
CA ALA A 115 6.58 33.70 -1.22
C ALA A 115 7.60 34.13 -0.16
N LEU A 116 8.61 33.30 0.16
CA LEU A 116 9.65 33.68 1.11
C LEU A 116 10.44 34.89 0.62
N ALA A 117 10.84 34.92 -0.65
CA ALA A 117 11.58 36.03 -1.24
C ALA A 117 10.80 37.35 -1.18
N ALA A 118 9.47 37.31 -1.25
CA ALA A 118 8.62 38.50 -1.11
C ALA A 118 8.52 39.04 0.33
N HIS A 119 8.86 38.24 1.35
CA HIS A 119 8.75 38.62 2.77
C HIS A 119 10.09 38.96 3.43
N ILE A 120 11.21 38.81 2.71
CA ILE A 120 12.55 39.07 3.24
C ILE A 120 13.29 40.04 2.33
N GLU A 121 14.24 40.78 2.89
CA GLU A 121 15.18 41.56 2.10
C GLU A 121 16.18 40.58 1.45
N VAL A 122 16.17 40.51 0.12
CA VAL A 122 17.05 39.62 -0.65
C VAL A 122 18.13 40.46 -1.30
N LEU A 123 19.36 40.30 -0.83
CA LEU A 123 20.55 40.70 -1.58
C LEU A 123 20.89 39.58 -2.55
N LEU A 124 20.60 39.78 -3.85
CA LEU A 124 20.93 38.85 -4.93
C LEU A 124 22.43 38.93 -5.24
N ALA A 125 23.23 38.52 -4.28
CA ALA A 125 24.66 38.51 -4.44
C ALA A 125 25.13 37.22 -5.08
N ASP A 126 26.03 37.34 -6.07
CA ASP A 126 26.98 36.27 -6.30
C ASP A 126 27.78 36.19 -5.00
N ALA A 127 27.60 35.12 -4.23
CA ALA A 127 28.43 34.81 -3.08
C ALA A 127 29.87 34.59 -3.59
N THR A 128 30.57 35.70 -3.86
CA THR A 128 31.94 35.69 -4.34
C THR A 128 32.81 35.07 -3.27
N SER A 129 33.84 34.37 -3.71
CA SER A 129 34.85 33.63 -2.95
C SER A 129 35.73 34.49 -2.04
N THR A 130 35.20 35.59 -1.48
CA THR A 130 35.92 36.43 -0.54
C THR A 130 35.85 35.81 0.84
N PRO A 131 36.99 35.45 1.45
CA PRO A 131 37.02 34.88 2.78
C PRO A 131 36.41 35.84 3.80
N TRP A 132 35.67 35.29 4.76
CA TRP A 132 35.14 36.01 5.90
C TRP A 132 36.27 36.33 6.88
N SER A 133 36.06 37.33 7.73
CA SER A 133 36.99 37.70 8.79
C SER A 133 36.24 38.04 10.06
N THR A 134 36.92 38.00 11.20
CA THR A 134 36.36 38.43 12.49
C THR A 134 36.82 39.84 12.84
N GLN A 135 36.02 40.57 13.61
CA GLN A 135 36.43 41.86 14.18
C GLN A 135 37.05 41.70 15.58
N HIS A 136 37.94 42.63 15.93
CA HIS A 136 38.41 42.78 17.31
C HIS A 136 37.27 43.31 18.19
N GLY A 137 36.59 42.40 18.91
CA GLY A 137 35.46 42.74 19.79
C GLY A 137 34.24 41.82 19.67
N GLY A 138 34.25 40.86 18.74
CA GLY A 138 33.09 40.01 18.41
C GLY A 138 32.34 40.57 17.20
N GLY A 139 31.88 39.68 16.32
CA GLY A 139 31.24 40.06 15.05
C GLY A 139 31.98 39.53 13.83
N VAL A 140 31.20 39.17 12.81
CA VAL A 140 31.65 38.56 11.56
C VAL A 140 31.56 39.60 10.44
N VAL A 141 32.64 39.77 9.71
CA VAL A 141 32.70 40.62 8.52
C VAL A 141 32.50 39.75 7.30
N VAL A 142 31.39 39.99 6.61
CA VAL A 142 31.00 39.32 5.38
C VAL A 142 31.13 40.30 4.22
N ARG A 143 31.81 39.89 3.15
CA ARG A 143 31.89 40.65 1.91
C ARG A 143 30.95 40.04 0.89
N VAL A 144 30.07 40.87 0.36
CA VAL A 144 28.97 40.48 -0.52
C VAL A 144 29.09 41.29 -1.80
N ARG A 145 28.91 40.66 -2.96
CA ARG A 145 28.89 41.36 -4.25
C ARG A 145 27.54 41.16 -4.90
N ASP A 146 26.76 42.23 -5.00
CA ASP A 146 25.48 42.20 -5.72
C ASP A 146 25.68 41.90 -7.21
N ALA A 147 24.79 41.10 -7.80
CA ALA A 147 24.83 40.68 -9.20
C ALA A 147 24.49 41.87 -10.12
N GLY A 148 25.45 42.77 -10.32
CA GLY A 148 25.31 44.00 -11.09
C GLY A 148 26.16 45.17 -10.57
N ALA A 149 26.65 45.09 -9.34
CA ALA A 149 27.52 46.10 -8.75
C ALA A 149 29.01 45.84 -9.07
N SER A 150 29.75 46.89 -9.41
CA SER A 150 31.20 46.79 -9.65
C SER A 150 32.03 46.65 -8.36
N ALA A 151 31.47 47.01 -7.19
CA ALA A 151 32.17 46.98 -5.91
C ALA A 151 31.51 45.98 -4.95
N ALA A 152 32.34 45.32 -4.14
CA ALA A 152 31.84 44.47 -3.05
C ALA A 152 31.42 45.34 -1.86
N GLU A 153 30.24 45.07 -1.34
CA GLU A 153 29.73 45.63 -0.08
C GLU A 153 30.29 44.83 1.10
N THR A 154 30.58 45.51 2.19
CA THR A 154 31.05 44.88 3.44
C THR A 154 29.98 45.01 4.50
N ILE A 155 29.46 43.88 4.95
CA ILE A 155 28.45 43.78 6.01
C ILE A 155 29.17 43.31 7.28
N VAL A 156 28.94 44.03 8.37
CA VAL A 156 29.40 43.64 9.71
C VAL A 156 28.17 43.15 10.46
N ALA A 157 28.18 41.87 10.84
CA ALA A 157 27.06 41.24 11.54
C ALA A 157 27.50 40.76 12.93
N ASP A 158 26.66 40.99 13.94
CA ASP A 158 26.90 40.48 15.30
C ASP A 158 26.87 38.94 15.33
N HIS A 159 26.02 38.35 14.49
CA HIS A 159 25.88 36.90 14.33
C HIS A 159 25.56 36.54 12.88
N VAL A 160 26.10 35.43 12.40
CA VAL A 160 25.86 34.91 11.04
C VAL A 160 25.25 33.52 11.12
N PHE A 161 24.12 33.32 10.44
CA PHE A 161 23.56 32.00 10.16
C PHE A 161 23.94 31.58 8.75
N SER A 162 24.80 30.57 8.62
CA SER A 162 25.18 30.01 7.34
C SER A 162 24.27 28.84 6.97
N ALA A 163 23.40 29.06 5.99
CA ALA A 163 22.62 28.00 5.33
C ALA A 163 23.26 27.49 4.02
N LEU A 164 24.53 27.86 3.76
CA LEU A 164 25.25 27.46 2.55
C LEU A 164 25.61 25.96 2.57
N PRO A 165 25.64 25.30 1.40
CA PRO A 165 26.22 23.97 1.30
C PRO A 165 27.66 23.95 1.80
N ALA A 166 28.07 22.87 2.49
CA ALA A 166 29.41 22.78 3.09
C ALA A 166 30.57 23.07 2.11
N PRO A 167 30.57 22.60 0.85
CA PRO A 167 31.64 22.92 -0.12
C PRO A 167 31.69 24.41 -0.50
N ARG A 168 30.58 25.13 -0.36
CA ARG A 168 30.50 26.58 -0.60
C ARG A 168 30.91 27.39 0.62
N LEU A 169 30.68 26.87 1.83
CA LEU A 169 31.11 27.50 3.07
C LEU A 169 32.62 27.36 3.31
N ALA A 170 33.21 26.22 2.94
CA ALA A 170 34.63 25.93 3.16
C ALA A 170 35.60 27.05 2.73
N PRO A 171 35.57 27.57 1.49
CA PRO A 171 36.48 28.63 1.07
C PRO A 171 36.23 29.97 1.80
N LEU A 172 35.01 30.19 2.31
CA LEU A 172 34.65 31.42 3.01
C LEU A 172 35.25 31.47 4.42
N VAL A 173 35.33 30.33 5.11
CA VAL A 173 35.87 30.27 6.48
C VAL A 173 37.36 29.95 6.53
N GLN A 174 37.99 29.64 5.39
CA GLN A 174 39.39 29.18 5.28
C GLN A 174 40.42 30.08 5.98
N SER A 175 40.23 31.40 5.95
CA SER A 175 41.12 32.40 6.55
C SER A 175 41.08 32.39 8.09
N VAL A 176 39.91 32.13 8.67
CA VAL A 176 39.66 32.22 10.12
C VAL A 176 39.73 30.85 10.78
N ALA A 177 39.18 29.83 10.13
CA ALA A 177 39.03 28.48 10.64
C ALA A 177 39.53 27.44 9.62
N PRO A 178 40.85 27.33 9.38
CA PRO A 178 41.40 26.43 8.36
C PRO A 178 41.13 24.94 8.65
N SER A 179 41.08 24.53 9.92
CA SER A 179 40.70 23.16 10.32
C SER A 179 39.25 22.85 9.90
N ALA A 180 38.32 23.74 10.28
CA ALA A 180 36.91 23.63 9.94
C ALA A 180 36.69 23.68 8.42
N ALA A 181 37.41 24.54 7.69
CA ALA A 181 37.34 24.61 6.23
C ALA A 181 37.77 23.29 5.55
N ALA A 182 38.83 22.66 6.06
CA ALA A 182 39.27 21.36 5.58
C ALA A 182 38.24 20.25 5.89
N ALA A 183 37.60 20.29 7.06
CA ALA A 183 36.54 19.36 7.42
C ALA A 183 35.28 19.55 6.53
N LEU A 184 34.84 20.79 6.33
CA LEU A 184 33.72 21.15 5.43
C LEU A 184 33.96 20.66 3.99
N SER A 185 35.19 20.80 3.49
CA SER A 185 35.57 20.36 2.15
C SER A 185 35.54 18.84 1.98
N ARG A 186 35.67 18.08 3.07
CA ARG A 186 35.64 16.62 3.07
C ARG A 186 34.24 16.03 3.19
N LEU A 187 33.23 16.84 3.51
CA LEU A 187 31.86 16.35 3.62
C LEU A 187 31.38 15.84 2.25
N PRO A 188 31.02 14.56 2.11
CA PRO A 188 30.74 13.97 0.82
C PRO A 188 29.37 14.39 0.28
N PHE A 189 29.29 14.55 -1.04
CA PHE A 189 28.04 14.82 -1.77
C PHE A 189 27.91 13.86 -2.94
N THR A 190 26.67 13.48 -3.25
CA THR A 190 26.34 12.74 -4.47
C THR A 190 25.73 13.65 -5.51
N SER A 191 25.97 13.32 -6.77
CA SER A 191 25.39 14.03 -7.93
C SER A 191 24.35 13.12 -8.60
N LEU A 192 23.26 13.72 -9.05
CA LEU A 192 22.17 12.99 -9.71
C LEU A 192 21.50 13.87 -10.77
N GLY A 193 20.80 13.22 -11.68
CA GLY A 193 19.97 13.88 -12.67
C GLY A 193 18.50 13.58 -12.44
N VAL A 194 17.66 14.53 -12.82
CA VAL A 194 16.22 14.34 -12.92
C VAL A 194 15.84 14.47 -14.39
N VAL A 195 15.22 13.44 -14.94
CA VAL A 195 14.67 13.44 -16.30
C VAL A 195 13.15 13.39 -16.19
N THR A 196 12.50 14.47 -16.61
CA THR A 196 11.04 14.58 -16.66
C THR A 196 10.56 14.12 -18.03
N LEU A 197 9.65 13.14 -18.06
CA LEU A 197 9.03 12.61 -19.27
C LEU A 197 7.53 12.89 -19.24
N GLY A 198 7.01 13.52 -20.30
CA GLY A 198 5.59 13.84 -20.47
C GLY A 198 4.96 13.08 -21.63
N PHE A 199 3.78 12.51 -21.43
CA PHE A 199 3.01 11.76 -22.43
C PHE A 199 1.55 12.24 -22.50
N HIS A 200 0.98 12.29 -23.69
CA HIS A 200 -0.38 12.79 -23.94
C HIS A 200 -1.51 11.86 -23.52
N ARG A 201 -1.18 10.63 -23.08
CA ARG A 201 -2.13 9.63 -22.61
C ARG A 201 -1.76 9.17 -21.21
N ASN A 202 -2.74 8.65 -20.47
CA ASN A 202 -2.49 7.99 -19.20
C ASN A 202 -1.86 6.62 -19.45
N LEU A 203 -0.60 6.45 -19.05
CA LEU A 203 0.19 5.23 -19.24
C LEU A 203 0.28 4.38 -17.97
N ILE A 204 -0.16 4.92 -16.83
CA ILE A 204 0.03 4.30 -15.54
C ILE A 204 -1.11 3.30 -15.29
N GLN A 205 -0.77 2.01 -15.26
CA GLN A 205 -1.74 0.93 -15.00
C GLN A 205 -2.18 0.88 -13.54
N HIS A 206 -1.28 1.27 -12.62
CA HIS A 206 -1.50 1.21 -11.17
C HIS A 206 -1.14 2.55 -10.54
N SER A 207 -2.15 3.25 -10.03
CA SER A 207 -1.93 4.50 -9.32
C SER A 207 -1.08 4.28 -8.07
N GLY A 208 -0.07 5.13 -7.90
CA GLY A 208 0.85 5.12 -6.78
C GLY A 208 1.73 6.36 -6.81
N PHE A 209 2.55 6.54 -5.78
CA PHE A 209 3.54 7.61 -5.75
C PHE A 209 4.63 7.43 -6.81
N GLY A 210 5.01 6.17 -7.07
CA GLY A 210 6.09 5.80 -7.96
C GLY A 210 6.68 4.46 -7.57
N TYR A 211 7.89 4.18 -8.04
CA TYR A 211 8.68 3.02 -7.64
C TYR A 211 10.15 3.36 -7.52
N LEU A 212 10.87 2.55 -6.75
CA LEU A 212 12.30 2.64 -6.53
C LEU A 212 12.98 1.39 -7.10
N VAL A 213 14.23 1.54 -7.53
CA VAL A 213 15.01 0.45 -8.11
C VAL A 213 16.12 0.07 -7.12
N PRO A 214 16.11 -1.16 -6.58
CA PRO A 214 17.20 -1.64 -5.74
C PRO A 214 18.52 -1.64 -6.49
N THR A 215 19.61 -1.29 -5.83
CA THR A 215 20.97 -1.26 -6.40
C THR A 215 21.40 -2.63 -6.94
N CYS A 216 20.88 -3.72 -6.35
CA CYS A 216 21.11 -5.08 -6.82
C CYS A 216 20.51 -5.40 -8.20
N GLU A 217 19.62 -4.57 -8.74
CA GLU A 217 19.15 -4.66 -10.13
C GLU A 217 20.15 -4.06 -11.13
N ASN A 218 21.19 -3.38 -10.64
CA ASN A 218 22.29 -2.80 -11.42
C ASN A 218 21.82 -1.92 -12.59
N GLN A 219 20.89 -1.01 -12.31
CA GLN A 219 20.37 -0.05 -13.29
C GLN A 219 20.84 1.37 -12.97
N GLY A 220 21.13 2.19 -13.99
CA GLY A 220 21.57 3.57 -13.79
C GLY A 220 20.50 4.56 -13.30
N ILE A 221 19.36 4.07 -12.80
CA ILE A 221 18.26 4.85 -12.25
C ILE A 221 18.04 4.50 -10.77
N LEU A 222 17.65 5.49 -9.98
CA LEU A 222 17.29 5.34 -8.57
C LEU A 222 15.81 4.98 -8.39
N GLY A 223 14.96 5.57 -9.23
CA GLY A 223 13.51 5.39 -9.16
C GLY A 223 12.76 6.33 -10.10
N VAL A 224 11.44 6.18 -10.11
CA VAL A 224 10.52 6.98 -10.93
C VAL A 224 9.36 7.42 -10.08
N ILE A 225 9.09 8.73 -10.06
CA ILE A 225 7.90 9.33 -9.45
C ILE A 225 6.81 9.46 -10.51
N TYR A 226 5.60 9.11 -10.13
CA TYR A 226 4.40 9.28 -10.94
C TYR A 226 3.76 10.63 -10.60
N ASP A 227 4.31 11.71 -11.16
CA ASP A 227 3.94 13.08 -10.79
C ASP A 227 2.45 13.33 -11.04
N SER A 228 1.91 12.86 -12.16
CA SER A 228 0.49 13.00 -12.49
C SER A 228 -0.45 12.19 -11.58
N CYS A 229 0.03 11.12 -10.94
CA CYS A 229 -0.75 10.40 -9.93
C CYS A 229 -0.67 11.09 -8.57
N SER A 230 0.49 11.62 -8.22
CA SER A 230 0.72 12.27 -6.93
C SER A 230 0.08 13.64 -6.86
N PHE A 231 0.22 14.44 -7.92
CA PHE A 231 -0.27 15.82 -8.02
C PHE A 231 -0.95 16.05 -9.37
N PRO A 232 -2.14 15.44 -9.61
CA PRO A 232 -2.87 15.57 -10.88
C PRO A 232 -3.19 17.03 -11.23
N GLN A 233 -3.39 17.90 -10.23
CA GLN A 233 -3.72 19.31 -10.43
C GLN A 233 -2.58 20.14 -11.04
N GLN A 234 -1.34 19.63 -11.00
CA GLN A 234 -0.18 20.26 -11.65
C GLN A 234 -0.08 19.91 -13.14
N ASN A 235 -0.98 19.08 -13.67
CA ASN A 235 -1.07 18.86 -15.11
C ASN A 235 -1.74 20.07 -15.78
N PHE A 236 -1.24 20.44 -16.96
CA PHE A 236 -1.84 21.50 -17.77
C PHE A 236 -3.29 21.16 -18.19
N ASP A 237 -3.53 19.87 -18.47
CA ASP A 237 -4.85 19.35 -18.78
C ASP A 237 -5.53 18.75 -17.53
N GLN A 238 -6.68 19.33 -17.16
CA GLN A 238 -7.47 18.89 -16.02
C GLN A 238 -8.26 17.60 -16.28
N THR A 239 -8.30 17.08 -17.51
CA THR A 239 -8.95 15.79 -17.78
C THR A 239 -8.12 14.59 -17.29
N ASN A 240 -6.95 14.81 -16.67
CA ASN A 240 -6.04 13.77 -16.15
C ASN A 240 -5.61 12.71 -17.19
N ASN A 241 -5.65 13.06 -18.46
CA ASN A 241 -5.24 12.17 -19.55
C ASN A 241 -3.74 12.27 -19.85
N ILE A 242 -2.98 13.11 -19.14
CA ILE A 242 -1.55 13.27 -19.33
C ILE A 242 -0.78 12.49 -18.26
N THR A 243 0.32 11.84 -18.66
CA THR A 243 1.27 11.22 -17.75
C THR A 243 2.55 12.05 -17.69
N ARG A 244 2.94 12.48 -16.48
CA ARG A 244 4.25 13.05 -16.16
C ARG A 244 4.98 12.11 -15.22
N LEU A 245 6.22 11.81 -15.56
CA LEU A 245 7.12 10.96 -14.79
C LEU A 245 8.43 11.69 -14.54
N SER A 246 8.92 11.65 -13.30
CA SER A 246 10.24 12.14 -12.94
C SER A 246 11.15 10.96 -12.65
N VAL A 247 12.13 10.73 -13.52
CA VAL A 247 13.10 9.65 -13.43
C VAL A 247 14.39 10.17 -12.82
N PHE A 248 14.81 9.58 -11.72
CA PHE A 248 16.05 9.93 -11.04
C PHE A 248 17.18 9.04 -11.55
N VAL A 249 18.24 9.64 -12.09
CA VAL A 249 19.40 8.96 -12.69
C VAL A 249 20.68 9.27 -11.91
N GLY A 250 21.60 8.32 -11.81
CA GLY A 250 22.89 8.52 -11.13
C GLY A 250 22.85 8.13 -9.66
N GLY A 251 23.32 9.00 -8.76
CA GLY A 251 23.56 8.66 -7.36
C GLY A 251 24.91 7.98 -7.11
N GLU A 252 25.22 7.71 -5.84
CA GLU A 252 26.54 7.23 -5.39
C GLU A 252 26.89 5.86 -5.99
N ASN A 253 25.87 5.01 -6.18
CA ASN A 253 26.04 3.66 -6.72
C ASN A 253 26.23 3.60 -8.24
N HIS A 254 25.95 4.70 -8.96
CA HIS A 254 26.04 4.76 -10.42
C HIS A 254 26.86 5.96 -10.92
N PRO A 255 28.14 6.09 -10.49
CA PRO A 255 28.97 7.27 -10.79
C PRO A 255 29.25 7.41 -12.30
N ALA A 256 29.23 6.31 -13.05
CA ALA A 256 29.42 6.32 -14.50
C ALA A 256 28.35 7.16 -15.24
N VAL A 257 27.17 7.34 -14.65
CA VAL A 257 26.09 8.16 -15.22
C VAL A 257 26.44 9.64 -15.22
N ALA A 258 27.25 10.10 -14.26
CA ALA A 258 27.69 11.50 -14.19
C ALA A 258 28.49 11.94 -15.42
N ALA A 259 29.32 11.03 -15.96
CA ALA A 259 30.11 11.28 -17.16
C ALA A 259 29.30 11.20 -18.47
N MET A 260 28.02 10.81 -18.40
CA MET A 260 27.19 10.66 -19.60
C MET A 260 26.68 12.01 -20.13
N PRO A 261 26.72 12.25 -21.45
CA PRO A 261 26.05 13.38 -22.08
C PRO A 261 24.55 13.40 -21.77
N ARG A 262 23.96 14.59 -21.73
CA ARG A 262 22.51 14.82 -21.48
C ARG A 262 21.61 13.85 -22.27
N ALA A 263 21.81 13.78 -23.59
CA ALA A 263 21.02 12.93 -24.47
C ALA A 263 21.10 11.42 -24.11
N LYS A 264 22.25 10.93 -23.62
CA LYS A 264 22.38 9.54 -23.18
C LYS A 264 21.65 9.28 -21.87
N ARG A 265 21.61 10.27 -20.96
CA ARG A 265 20.84 10.18 -19.71
C ARG A 265 19.33 10.18 -19.97
N GLU A 266 18.89 11.01 -20.92
CA GLU A 266 17.49 11.04 -21.37
C GLU A 266 17.09 9.71 -22.03
N ALA A 267 17.94 9.15 -22.90
CA ALA A 267 17.71 7.83 -23.50
C ALA A 267 17.65 6.73 -22.43
N LEU A 268 18.58 6.71 -21.47
CA LEU A 268 18.59 5.76 -20.36
C LEU A 268 17.29 5.81 -19.54
N ALA A 269 16.80 7.01 -19.23
CA ALA A 269 15.55 7.19 -18.49
C ALA A 269 14.35 6.67 -19.30
N LEU A 270 14.28 7.03 -20.58
CA LEU A 270 13.19 6.61 -21.46
C LEU A 270 13.17 5.09 -21.66
N GLU A 271 14.30 4.48 -22.02
CA GLU A 271 14.42 3.03 -22.21
C GLU A 271 14.02 2.26 -20.95
N THR A 272 14.37 2.81 -19.78
CA THR A 272 14.03 2.15 -18.51
C THR A 272 12.56 2.24 -18.18
N VAL A 273 11.93 3.41 -18.40
CA VAL A 273 10.48 3.57 -18.24
C VAL A 273 9.73 2.67 -19.23
N GLN A 274 10.15 2.61 -20.49
CA GLN A 274 9.54 1.74 -21.50
C GLN A 274 9.61 0.27 -21.08
N ARG A 275 10.77 -0.18 -20.56
CA ARG A 275 10.97 -1.55 -20.06
C ARG A 275 10.13 -1.86 -18.82
N HIS A 276 10.09 -0.96 -17.84
CA HIS A 276 9.44 -1.20 -16.55
C HIS A 276 7.92 -1.09 -16.62
N LEU A 277 7.41 -0.12 -17.39
CA LEU A 277 5.98 0.15 -17.51
C LEU A 277 5.34 -0.52 -18.75
N GLY A 278 6.14 -1.11 -19.63
CA GLY A 278 5.66 -1.71 -20.88
C GLY A 278 5.09 -0.66 -21.85
N VAL A 279 5.63 0.56 -21.81
CA VAL A 279 5.21 1.68 -22.65
C VAL A 279 6.01 1.67 -23.95
N THR A 280 5.34 1.83 -25.09
CA THR A 280 5.99 1.97 -26.41
C THR A 280 5.88 3.38 -26.98
N ASP A 281 5.05 4.23 -26.36
CA ASP A 281 4.84 5.61 -26.76
C ASP A 281 6.11 6.45 -26.65
N ALA A 282 6.27 7.40 -27.57
CA ALA A 282 7.30 8.42 -27.47
C ALA A 282 6.83 9.55 -26.55
N PRO A 283 7.71 10.10 -25.68
CA PRO A 283 7.37 11.25 -24.85
C PRO A 283 7.16 12.48 -25.73
N VAL A 284 6.14 13.27 -25.40
CA VAL A 284 5.84 14.57 -26.04
C VAL A 284 6.71 15.67 -25.46
N HIS A 285 7.19 15.47 -24.23
CA HIS A 285 8.07 16.40 -23.54
C HIS A 285 9.16 15.62 -22.82
N VAL A 286 10.41 16.06 -22.97
CA VAL A 286 11.57 15.55 -22.24
C VAL A 286 12.36 16.75 -21.76
N GLU A 287 12.51 16.89 -20.46
CA GLU A 287 13.37 17.90 -19.85
C GLU A 287 14.31 17.20 -18.86
N SER A 288 15.58 17.58 -18.84
CA SER A 288 16.53 16.98 -17.92
C SER A 288 17.48 17.99 -17.33
N THR A 289 17.72 17.83 -16.02
CA THR A 289 18.63 18.66 -15.25
C THR A 289 19.61 17.78 -14.50
N TRP A 290 20.89 18.14 -14.55
CA TRP A 290 21.93 17.50 -13.74
C TRP A 290 22.24 18.38 -12.53
N TYR A 291 22.24 17.78 -11.35
CA TYR A 291 22.60 18.46 -10.11
C TYR A 291 23.95 17.91 -9.64
N GLU A 292 24.99 18.73 -9.76
CA GLU A 292 26.31 18.45 -9.19
C GLU A 292 26.28 18.74 -7.69
N HIS A 293 26.86 17.83 -6.90
CA HIS A 293 26.90 17.93 -5.44
C HIS A 293 25.50 18.21 -4.85
N ALA A 294 24.51 17.44 -5.32
CA ALA A 294 23.10 17.68 -5.05
C ALA A 294 22.68 17.32 -3.62
N ILE A 295 23.06 16.12 -3.17
CA ILE A 295 22.62 15.57 -1.88
C ILE A 295 23.85 15.22 -1.03
N PRO A 296 23.98 15.80 0.17
CA PRO A 296 25.05 15.42 1.09
C PRO A 296 24.88 13.99 1.58
N GLN A 297 26.00 13.30 1.73
CA GLN A 297 26.06 11.93 2.24
C GLN A 297 26.54 11.96 3.69
N TYR A 298 25.88 11.19 4.56
CA TYR A 298 26.20 11.12 5.99
C TYR A 298 26.85 9.78 6.31
N PRO A 299 28.16 9.61 6.09
CA PRO A 299 28.84 8.34 6.35
C PRO A 299 28.86 7.97 7.84
N VAL A 300 29.19 6.72 8.17
CA VAL A 300 29.43 6.30 9.56
C VAL A 300 30.49 7.20 10.21
N GLY A 301 30.17 7.76 11.39
CA GLY A 301 31.01 8.71 12.11
C GLY A 301 30.66 10.19 11.87
N TYR A 302 29.80 10.48 10.89
CA TYR A 302 29.44 11.84 10.49
C TYR A 302 28.92 12.72 11.62
N HIS A 303 28.12 12.17 12.53
CA HIS A 303 27.64 12.92 13.70
C HIS A 303 28.79 13.46 14.57
N ALA A 304 29.88 12.69 14.74
CA ALA A 304 31.02 13.13 15.53
C ALA A 304 31.83 14.19 14.78
N ASP A 305 31.99 14.02 13.46
CA ASP A 305 32.66 14.98 12.59
C ASP A 305 31.96 16.34 12.58
N VAL A 306 30.62 16.36 12.48
CA VAL A 306 29.83 17.59 12.54
C VAL A 306 29.94 18.25 13.91
N ALA A 307 29.88 17.50 15.01
CA ALA A 307 30.03 18.07 16.35
C ALA A 307 31.42 18.70 16.56
N SER A 308 32.49 18.06 16.08
CA SER A 308 33.84 18.62 16.12
C SER A 308 33.96 19.86 15.25
N LEU A 309 33.36 19.83 14.05
CA LEU A 309 33.35 20.95 13.13
C LEU A 309 32.64 22.18 13.72
N GLU A 310 31.51 21.98 14.38
CA GLU A 310 30.78 23.06 15.04
C GLU A 310 31.54 23.65 16.22
N ALA A 311 32.25 22.82 17.00
CA ALA A 311 33.13 23.28 18.06
C ALA A 311 34.28 24.15 17.50
N ASP A 312 34.92 23.71 16.41
CA ASP A 312 35.98 24.46 15.73
C ASP A 312 35.47 25.81 15.21
N LEU A 313 34.29 25.84 14.60
CA LEU A 313 33.66 27.07 14.11
C LEU A 313 33.27 28.01 15.27
N ALA A 314 32.67 27.48 16.33
CA ALA A 314 32.31 28.26 17.50
C ALA A 314 33.55 28.88 18.17
N GLN A 315 34.65 28.13 18.25
CA GLN A 315 35.92 28.65 18.77
C GLN A 315 36.49 29.75 17.88
N ALA A 316 36.54 29.54 16.56
CA ALA A 316 37.18 30.45 15.62
C ALA A 316 36.38 31.76 15.41
N PHE A 317 35.05 31.70 15.51
CA PHE A 317 34.15 32.84 15.34
C PHE A 317 33.56 33.37 16.66
N HIS A 318 34.12 32.97 17.81
CA HIS A 318 33.63 33.42 19.13
C HIS A 318 32.12 33.20 19.35
N ALA A 319 31.60 32.08 18.87
CA ALA A 319 30.18 31.71 18.85
C ALA A 319 29.27 32.65 18.03
N SER A 320 29.82 33.55 17.20
CA SER A 320 29.07 34.44 16.31
C SER A 320 28.71 33.82 14.95
N LEU A 321 28.97 32.53 14.76
CA LEU A 321 28.63 31.79 13.53
C LEU A 321 27.87 30.52 13.89
N THR A 322 26.72 30.32 13.26
CA THR A 322 25.94 29.08 13.36
C THR A 322 25.70 28.51 11.98
N VAL A 323 25.92 27.20 11.82
CA VAL A 323 25.65 26.49 10.57
C VAL A 323 24.30 25.79 10.63
N VAL A 324 23.54 25.87 9.53
CA VAL A 324 22.25 25.22 9.36
C VAL A 324 22.12 24.68 7.93
N GLY A 325 21.07 23.90 7.69
CA GLY A 325 20.74 23.39 6.37
C GLY A 325 21.12 21.93 6.14
N ASN A 326 20.93 21.51 4.90
CA ASN A 326 20.97 20.11 4.52
C ASN A 326 22.36 19.47 4.65
N SER A 327 23.42 20.25 4.77
CA SER A 327 24.79 19.73 4.91
C SER A 327 25.13 19.29 6.33
N PHE A 328 24.19 19.33 7.26
CA PHE A 328 24.43 19.03 8.68
C PHE A 328 23.24 18.30 9.32
N TYR A 329 22.02 18.80 9.11
CA TYR A 329 20.87 18.47 9.96
C TYR A 329 19.66 17.91 9.21
N GLY A 330 19.90 16.93 8.34
CA GLY A 330 18.84 16.24 7.57
C GLY A 330 18.66 16.82 6.17
N VAL A 331 18.46 15.94 5.19
CA VAL A 331 18.41 16.32 3.76
C VAL A 331 17.04 16.83 3.32
N GLY A 332 16.00 16.52 4.08
CA GLY A 332 14.62 16.87 3.73
C GLY A 332 14.34 18.35 3.91
N LEU A 333 13.41 18.88 3.12
CA LEU A 333 12.90 20.25 3.29
C LEU A 333 12.30 20.44 4.69
N SER A 334 11.59 19.43 5.21
CA SER A 334 11.03 19.45 6.57
C SER A 334 12.11 19.60 7.63
N ASP A 335 13.22 18.89 7.48
CA ASP A 335 14.32 18.91 8.44
C ASP A 335 15.02 20.27 8.42
N CYS A 336 15.28 20.79 7.22
CA CYS A 336 15.85 22.12 7.02
C CYS A 336 14.97 23.22 7.65
N VAL A 337 13.65 23.19 7.41
CA VAL A 337 12.71 24.17 7.98
C VAL A 337 12.63 24.02 9.50
N HIS A 338 12.49 22.80 10.01
CA HIS A 338 12.41 22.53 11.44
C HIS A 338 13.65 23.01 12.18
N LYS A 339 14.85 22.61 11.72
CA LYS A 339 16.11 23.00 12.36
C LYS A 339 16.36 24.49 12.27
N SER A 340 16.12 25.11 11.11
CA SER A 340 16.31 26.56 10.94
C SER A 340 15.38 27.36 11.83
N THR A 341 14.12 26.93 11.96
CA THR A 341 13.14 27.56 12.85
C THR A 341 13.54 27.42 14.32
N SER A 342 13.91 26.20 14.75
CA SER A 342 14.37 25.95 16.12
C SER A 342 15.56 26.85 16.48
N VAL A 343 16.60 26.86 15.63
CA VAL A 343 17.81 27.64 15.86
C VAL A 343 17.52 29.14 15.91
N ALA A 344 16.64 29.65 15.04
CA ALA A 344 16.23 31.06 15.05
C ALA A 344 15.45 31.44 16.32
N LEU A 345 14.54 30.57 16.79
CA LEU A 345 13.77 30.79 18.02
C LEU A 345 14.67 30.74 19.26
N ASP A 346 15.59 29.79 19.32
CA ASP A 346 16.56 29.65 20.42
C ASP A 346 17.46 30.90 20.51
N PHE A 347 17.95 31.38 19.36
CA PHE A 347 18.71 32.62 19.28
C PHE A 347 17.88 33.83 19.74
N ALA A 348 16.63 33.96 19.27
CA ALA A 348 15.74 35.03 19.69
C ALA A 348 15.46 35.01 21.20
N ALA A 349 15.33 33.82 21.80
CA ALA A 349 15.10 33.67 23.24
C ALA A 349 16.32 34.12 24.07
N LEU A 350 17.53 33.74 23.65
CA LEU A 350 18.79 34.13 24.32
C LEU A 350 19.05 35.64 24.29
N HIS A 351 18.64 36.31 23.21
CA HIS A 351 18.84 37.76 23.07
C HIS A 351 17.70 38.60 23.65
N ARG A 352 16.50 38.04 23.89
CA ARG A 352 15.42 38.71 24.63
C ARG A 352 15.73 38.91 26.12
N THR A 353 16.50 38.02 26.74
CA THR A 353 16.82 38.09 28.17
C THR A 353 17.93 39.11 28.50
N ASN A 354 18.79 39.43 27.53
CA ASN A 354 19.90 40.38 27.69
C ASN A 354 19.55 41.82 27.30
N ALA A 355 18.48 42.04 26.52
CA ALA A 355 17.98 43.37 26.20
C ALA A 355 17.03 43.85 27.30
N GLY A 356 17.55 44.55 28.32
CA GLY A 356 16.75 45.13 29.38
C GLY A 356 15.52 45.90 28.86
N GLY A 357 14.34 45.49 29.29
CA GLY A 357 13.17 46.36 29.44
C GLY A 357 12.66 47.12 28.20
N ARG A 358 12.78 46.59 26.98
CA ARG A 358 11.97 47.07 25.85
C ARG A 358 11.09 45.95 25.33
N GLN A 359 9.88 45.94 25.85
CA GLN A 359 8.77 45.13 25.38
C GLN A 359 8.44 45.55 23.94
N PHE A 360 9.02 44.86 22.96
CA PHE A 360 8.44 44.82 21.62
C PHE A 360 7.17 43.99 21.73
N VAL A 361 6.07 44.66 22.07
CA VAL A 361 4.74 44.18 21.69
C VAL A 361 4.76 44.21 20.17
N GLY A 362 4.94 43.05 19.56
CA GLY A 362 4.62 42.88 18.15
C GLY A 362 3.13 43.12 18.02
N ASP A 363 2.75 44.35 17.72
CA ASP A 363 1.48 44.66 17.10
C ASP A 363 1.40 43.80 15.84
N VAL A 364 0.70 42.67 15.95
CA VAL A 364 0.04 42.08 14.80
C VAL A 364 -1.02 43.11 14.41
N ALA A 365 -0.60 44.06 13.58
CA ALA A 365 -1.46 45.10 13.06
C ALA A 365 -2.67 44.45 12.39
N SER A 366 -3.79 44.53 13.08
CA SER A 366 -5.14 44.31 12.57
C SER A 366 -5.52 45.48 11.66
N ASN A 367 -4.74 45.72 10.61
CA ASN A 367 -5.09 46.69 9.59
C ASN A 367 -5.82 46.01 8.44
N GLY A 368 -7.16 46.14 8.50
CA GLY A 368 -7.96 46.56 7.35
C GLY A 368 -8.00 45.61 6.17
N ARG A 369 -9.01 44.74 6.16
CA ARG A 369 -9.97 44.56 5.04
C ARG A 369 -9.44 44.92 3.64
N ALA A 370 -8.38 44.27 3.19
CA ALA A 370 -8.03 44.14 1.78
C ALA A 370 -8.67 42.84 1.28
N GLY A 371 -9.38 42.90 0.15
CA GLY A 371 -10.31 41.87 -0.32
C GLY A 371 -9.75 40.45 -0.27
N LEU A 372 -10.65 39.52 0.05
CA LEU A 372 -10.49 38.07 -0.13
C LEU A 372 -10.03 37.78 -1.57
N GLY A 373 -8.71 37.78 -1.79
CA GLY A 373 -8.08 37.01 -2.85
C GLY A 373 -8.14 35.53 -2.48
N PRO A 374 -8.26 34.62 -3.46
CA PRO A 374 -8.42 33.20 -3.19
C PRO A 374 -7.25 32.68 -2.35
N HIS A 375 -7.56 32.03 -1.23
CA HIS A 375 -6.59 31.29 -0.42
C HIS A 375 -5.70 30.43 -1.33
N PRO A 376 -4.37 30.35 -1.09
CA PRO A 376 -3.51 29.47 -1.89
C PRO A 376 -4.03 28.04 -1.78
N ILE A 377 -4.65 27.58 -2.86
CA ILE A 377 -5.25 26.25 -2.96
C ILE A 377 -4.07 25.26 -2.88
N TYR A 378 -4.11 24.36 -1.91
CA TYR A 378 -3.10 23.30 -1.73
C TYR A 378 -3.62 21.98 -2.29
N THR A 379 -2.71 21.08 -2.67
CA THR A 379 -3.06 19.77 -3.24
C THR A 379 -2.41 18.67 -2.43
N VAL A 380 -3.24 17.73 -1.95
CA VAL A 380 -2.81 16.56 -1.19
C VAL A 380 -2.72 15.38 -2.15
N SER A 381 -1.70 14.52 -2.00
CA SER A 381 -1.60 13.30 -2.78
C SER A 381 -2.77 12.35 -2.50
N ASN A 382 -3.48 11.93 -3.55
CA ASN A 382 -4.63 11.03 -3.45
C ASN A 382 -4.26 9.54 -3.41
N THR A 383 -2.97 9.19 -3.56
CA THR A 383 -2.53 7.80 -3.69
C THR A 383 -2.07 7.23 -2.35
N GLY A 384 -3.02 7.02 -1.44
CA GLY A 384 -2.82 6.13 -0.30
C GLY A 384 -2.69 4.69 -0.79
N GLY A 385 -1.46 4.19 -0.89
CA GLY A 385 -1.19 2.83 -1.35
C GLY A 385 -1.81 1.77 -0.44
N LYS A 386 -2.82 1.05 -0.95
CA LYS A 386 -3.18 -0.28 -0.41
C LYS A 386 -2.05 -1.24 -0.78
N TRP A 387 -1.20 -1.59 0.18
CA TRP A 387 -0.28 -2.71 0.07
C TRP A 387 -1.06 -3.98 -0.29
N ARG A 388 -0.91 -4.48 -1.53
CA ARG A 388 -1.31 -5.84 -1.90
C ARG A 388 -0.09 -6.75 -1.81
N GLY A 389 0.19 -7.24 -0.61
CA GLY A 389 1.06 -8.40 -0.44
C GLY A 389 0.36 -9.63 -1.00
N VAL A 390 0.98 -10.27 -1.99
CA VAL A 390 0.58 -11.60 -2.48
C VAL A 390 0.82 -12.60 -1.35
N HIS A 391 -0.25 -12.98 -0.65
CA HIS A 391 -0.23 -14.05 0.33
C HIS A 391 -0.29 -15.40 -0.39
N HIS A 392 0.80 -16.16 -0.33
CA HIS A 392 0.71 -17.61 -0.50
C HIS A 392 0.01 -18.21 0.72
N GLY A 393 -1.21 -18.67 0.51
CA GLY A 393 -1.97 -19.41 1.51
C GLY A 393 -1.38 -20.79 1.76
N ARG A 394 -1.05 -21.08 3.02
CA ARG A 394 -1.14 -22.44 3.57
C ARG A 394 -1.71 -22.41 4.98
N ARG A 395 -2.87 -23.09 5.10
CA ARG A 395 -3.54 -23.59 6.33
C ARG A 395 -2.55 -23.99 7.44
N GLY A 396 -2.82 -23.80 8.73
CA GLY A 396 -3.99 -23.28 9.43
C GLY A 396 -3.90 -23.56 10.96
N GLY A 397 -4.52 -22.66 11.76
CA GLY A 397 -5.00 -22.81 13.17
C GLY A 397 -3.92 -22.84 14.27
N GLY A 398 -3.87 -21.97 15.30
CA GLY A 398 -4.90 -21.14 15.97
C GLY A 398 -5.74 -22.00 16.91
N GLY A 399 -5.91 -21.79 18.22
CA GLY A 399 -5.45 -20.84 19.26
C GLY A 399 -5.66 -21.54 20.62
N GLY A 400 -5.13 -21.10 21.76
CA GLY A 400 -5.64 -19.99 22.56
C GLY A 400 -6.16 -20.48 23.92
N THR A 401 -5.37 -20.22 24.97
CA THR A 401 -5.70 -19.93 26.39
C THR A 401 -6.75 -20.74 27.17
N ALA A 402 -6.37 -21.24 28.36
CA ALA A 402 -7.00 -20.85 29.65
C ALA A 402 -6.34 -21.58 30.85
N ILE A 403 -6.25 -20.90 31.99
CA ILE A 403 -6.09 -21.44 33.36
C ILE A 403 -7.53 -21.46 33.94
N PRO A 404 -8.03 -22.52 34.64
CA PRO A 404 -7.49 -22.90 35.96
C PRO A 404 -7.57 -24.38 36.41
N SER A 405 -6.62 -24.70 37.30
CA SER A 405 -6.74 -25.63 38.43
C SER A 405 -6.68 -27.16 38.23
N VAL A 406 -5.96 -27.76 39.20
CA VAL A 406 -5.97 -29.13 39.74
C VAL A 406 -5.38 -30.27 38.91
N THR A 407 -4.24 -30.71 39.42
CA THR A 407 -3.44 -31.91 39.13
C THR A 407 -4.23 -33.20 39.36
N VAL A 408 -4.42 -34.02 38.32
CA VAL A 408 -4.47 -35.50 38.42
C VAL A 408 -3.84 -36.08 37.14
N GLY A 409 -2.78 -36.85 37.29
CA GLY A 409 -1.92 -37.31 36.20
C GLY A 409 -2.62 -38.23 35.19
N PHE A 410 -2.30 -38.01 33.92
CA PHE A 410 -2.32 -39.04 32.89
C PHE A 410 -1.06 -38.88 32.04
N GLU A 411 -0.19 -39.89 32.08
CA GLU A 411 0.97 -40.03 31.20
C GLU A 411 0.56 -39.89 29.74
N ALA A 412 1.31 -39.08 29.00
CA ALA A 412 1.11 -38.91 27.56
C ALA A 412 1.45 -40.23 26.84
N VAL A 413 0.42 -40.98 26.41
CA VAL A 413 0.59 -42.20 25.63
C VAL A 413 1.13 -41.85 24.24
N SER A 414 2.45 -41.90 24.08
CA SER A 414 3.14 -41.80 22.79
C SER A 414 3.70 -43.15 22.38
N GLY A 415 3.31 -43.65 21.20
CA GLY A 415 3.79 -44.91 20.64
C GLY A 415 2.81 -45.57 19.66
N SER A 416 3.19 -46.73 19.13
CA SER A 416 2.46 -47.55 18.14
C SER A 416 1.05 -47.98 18.57
N GLU A 417 0.72 -47.85 19.85
CA GLU A 417 -0.56 -48.24 20.46
C GLU A 417 -1.69 -47.19 20.27
N ARG A 418 -1.42 -46.05 19.61
CA ARG A 418 -2.37 -44.91 19.44
C ARG A 418 -3.72 -45.31 18.83
N ALA A 419 -3.75 -46.35 18.01
CA ALA A 419 -4.96 -46.80 17.31
C ALA A 419 -6.07 -47.35 18.25
N LYS A 420 -5.73 -47.75 19.48
CA LYS A 420 -6.69 -48.29 20.44
C LYS A 420 -7.57 -47.22 21.11
N TYR A 421 -7.19 -45.94 21.02
CA TYR A 421 -7.84 -44.84 21.74
C TYR A 421 -8.67 -43.87 20.87
N SER A 422 -8.75 -44.09 19.55
CA SER A 422 -9.61 -43.28 18.66
C SER A 422 -10.98 -43.95 18.46
N LYS A 423 -12.05 -43.41 19.04
CA LYS A 423 -13.43 -43.74 18.61
C LYS A 423 -13.73 -43.07 17.27
N ARG A 424 -14.34 -43.82 16.34
CA ARG A 424 -14.70 -43.34 14.99
C ARG A 424 -15.76 -42.23 15.08
N PRO A 425 -15.68 -41.18 14.23
CA PRO A 425 -16.72 -40.16 14.18
C PRO A 425 -18.02 -40.78 13.64
N ILE A 426 -19.14 -40.44 14.29
CA ILE A 426 -20.49 -40.82 13.87
C ILE A 426 -20.79 -40.08 12.56
N LEU A 427 -20.82 -40.81 11.45
CA LEU A 427 -21.27 -40.27 10.16
C LEU A 427 -22.80 -40.09 10.23
N PRO A 428 -23.34 -38.87 10.06
CA PRO A 428 -24.78 -38.72 9.91
C PRO A 428 -25.21 -39.48 8.66
N TYR A 429 -26.22 -40.33 8.81
CA TYR A 429 -26.78 -41.12 7.72
C TYR A 429 -27.49 -40.18 6.74
N VAL A 430 -26.75 -39.64 5.78
CA VAL A 430 -27.34 -38.82 4.71
C VAL A 430 -28.08 -39.79 3.78
N GLN A 431 -29.42 -39.77 3.83
CA GLN A 431 -30.24 -40.45 2.84
C GLN A 431 -29.77 -40.03 1.44
N ALA A 432 -29.37 -41.01 0.62
CA ALA A 432 -28.89 -40.77 -0.73
C ALA A 432 -30.08 -40.34 -1.60
N ILE A 433 -30.38 -39.04 -1.61
CA ILE A 433 -31.37 -38.46 -2.52
C ILE A 433 -30.86 -38.66 -3.95
N PRO A 434 -31.64 -39.30 -4.85
CA PRO A 434 -31.26 -39.52 -6.23
C PRO A 434 -30.87 -38.20 -6.93
N PRO A 435 -29.80 -38.19 -7.76
CA PRO A 435 -29.32 -36.98 -8.42
C PRO A 435 -30.34 -36.33 -9.36
N ASP A 436 -31.38 -37.09 -9.78
CA ASP A 436 -32.47 -36.59 -10.62
C ASP A 436 -33.39 -35.61 -9.87
N ILE A 437 -33.50 -35.72 -8.54
CA ILE A 437 -34.29 -34.80 -7.70
C ILE A 437 -33.51 -33.49 -7.45
N LEU A 438 -32.19 -33.56 -7.32
CA LEU A 438 -31.31 -32.39 -7.13
C LEU A 438 -31.14 -31.54 -8.42
N LEU A 439 -31.45 -32.13 -9.58
CA LEU A 439 -31.30 -31.50 -10.90
C LEU A 439 -32.65 -31.18 -11.57
N ALA A 440 -33.77 -31.40 -10.88
CA ALA A 440 -35.08 -31.05 -11.38
C ALA A 440 -35.19 -29.52 -11.52
N PRO A 441 -35.60 -28.99 -12.69
CA PRO A 441 -35.86 -27.56 -12.82
C PRO A 441 -37.02 -27.21 -11.87
N ALA A 442 -36.79 -26.25 -10.97
CA ALA A 442 -37.86 -25.68 -10.16
C ALA A 442 -38.94 -25.09 -11.11
N PRO A 443 -40.24 -25.25 -10.79
CA PRO A 443 -41.30 -24.67 -11.62
C PRO A 443 -41.10 -23.15 -11.74
N PRO A 444 -41.42 -22.55 -12.89
CA PRO A 444 -41.17 -21.15 -13.14
C PRO A 444 -41.97 -20.28 -12.16
N VAL A 445 -41.27 -19.55 -11.31
CA VAL A 445 -41.83 -18.47 -10.48
C VAL A 445 -42.24 -17.35 -11.43
N ALA A 446 -43.53 -17.03 -11.42
CA ALA A 446 -44.11 -15.93 -12.19
C ALA A 446 -43.44 -14.60 -11.85
N GLY A 447 -43.19 -13.78 -12.88
CA GLY A 447 -42.63 -12.44 -12.76
C GLY A 447 -43.53 -11.46 -11.99
N PRO A 448 -43.00 -10.27 -11.67
CA PRO A 448 -43.55 -9.39 -10.65
C PRO A 448 -44.67 -8.53 -11.21
N HIS A 449 -45.88 -9.07 -11.37
CA HIS A 449 -47.12 -8.28 -11.42
C HIS A 449 -48.30 -9.22 -11.27
N GLN A 450 -48.76 -9.42 -10.03
CA GLN A 450 -50.17 -9.57 -9.69
C GLN A 450 -50.30 -9.56 -8.17
N ALA A 451 -50.94 -8.51 -7.68
CA ALA A 451 -51.39 -8.39 -6.32
C ALA A 451 -52.44 -9.48 -6.02
N ASN A 452 -52.34 -10.10 -4.84
CA ASN A 452 -53.52 -10.33 -4.02
C ASN A 452 -53.17 -10.32 -2.53
N PRO A 453 -54.03 -9.73 -1.67
CA PRO A 453 -53.71 -9.37 -0.30
C PRO A 453 -54.26 -10.41 0.68
N CYS A 454 -53.40 -11.05 1.47
CA CYS A 454 -53.76 -11.58 2.80
C CYS A 454 -52.57 -12.36 3.40
N ALA A 455 -51.79 -11.70 4.26
CA ALA A 455 -51.10 -12.32 5.40
C ALA A 455 -50.60 -11.20 6.34
N PRO A 456 -50.67 -11.40 7.67
CA PRO A 456 -50.58 -10.32 8.66
C PRO A 456 -49.14 -9.82 8.86
N PRO A 457 -48.95 -8.55 9.27
CA PRO A 457 -47.63 -8.02 9.55
C PRO A 457 -47.07 -8.63 10.84
N VAL A 458 -45.87 -9.21 10.75
CA VAL A 458 -45.06 -9.60 11.90
C VAL A 458 -44.30 -8.35 12.36
N ALA A 459 -44.37 -8.12 13.66
CA ALA A 459 -43.88 -6.95 14.36
C ALA A 459 -42.38 -6.67 14.12
N ASP A 460 -42.08 -5.43 13.73
CA ASP A 460 -40.75 -4.84 13.90
C ASP A 460 -40.58 -4.47 15.38
N GLU A 461 -39.51 -4.98 15.98
CA GLU A 461 -39.09 -4.63 17.34
C GLU A 461 -38.60 -3.17 17.40
N ASP A 462 -39.29 -2.41 18.25
CA ASP A 462 -38.82 -1.28 19.07
C ASP A 462 -37.64 -0.44 18.53
N THR A 463 -37.98 0.54 17.68
CA THR A 463 -37.20 1.77 17.58
C THR A 463 -37.80 2.79 18.55
N GLU A 464 -37.06 3.13 19.60
CA GLU A 464 -37.48 4.15 20.57
C GLU A 464 -37.70 5.50 19.85
N PRO A 465 -38.79 6.22 20.15
CA PRO A 465 -39.09 7.50 19.52
C PRO A 465 -38.10 8.57 19.97
N THR A 466 -37.21 9.00 19.09
CA THR A 466 -36.32 10.14 19.33
C THR A 466 -37.13 11.44 19.33
N ARG A 467 -37.31 12.01 20.53
CA ARG A 467 -37.94 13.32 20.72
C ARG A 467 -36.89 14.41 20.53
N SER A 468 -37.07 15.26 19.52
CA SER A 468 -36.26 16.46 19.33
C SER A 468 -36.59 17.47 20.44
N ILE A 469 -35.66 17.68 21.37
CA ILE A 469 -35.75 18.72 22.40
C ILE A 469 -34.99 19.93 21.85
N GLY A 470 -35.71 20.98 21.49
CA GLY A 470 -35.12 22.29 21.24
C GLY A 470 -34.65 22.88 22.56
N ILE A 471 -33.34 22.88 22.80
CA ILE A 471 -32.75 23.59 23.93
C ILE A 471 -32.57 25.04 23.47
N GLN A 472 -33.47 25.91 23.91
CA GLN A 472 -33.26 27.35 23.81
C GLN A 472 -32.18 27.72 24.82
N THR A 473 -30.97 27.99 24.35
CA THR A 473 -29.94 28.60 25.19
C THR A 473 -30.41 30.01 25.55
N MET A 474 -30.97 30.18 26.75
CA MET A 474 -31.05 31.49 27.39
C MET A 474 -29.63 31.90 27.77
N TYR A 475 -28.87 32.39 26.78
CA TYR A 475 -27.68 33.18 27.05
C TYR A 475 -28.18 34.48 27.68
N ARG A 476 -28.03 34.57 28.99
CA ARG A 476 -28.05 35.86 29.68
C ARG A 476 -26.60 36.32 29.64
N ASP A 477 -26.31 37.35 28.86
CA ASP A 477 -25.00 38.01 28.89
C ASP A 477 -24.76 38.52 30.31
N SER A 478 -23.99 37.75 31.09
CA SER A 478 -23.46 38.15 32.40
C SER A 478 -22.08 38.78 32.24
N GLU A 479 -21.81 39.43 31.11
CA GLU A 479 -20.56 40.18 30.86
C GLU A 479 -20.52 41.54 31.57
N ALA A 480 -21.52 41.86 32.41
CA ALA A 480 -21.50 43.01 33.30
C ALA A 480 -21.43 42.56 34.77
N GLN A 481 -20.42 41.76 35.13
CA GLN A 481 -20.10 41.47 36.53
C GLN A 481 -18.80 42.19 36.89
N THR A 482 -18.93 43.46 37.25
CA THR A 482 -17.84 44.26 37.81
C THR A 482 -17.38 43.66 39.13
N THR A 483 -16.07 43.58 39.35
CA THR A 483 -15.49 43.24 40.65
C THR A 483 -16.10 44.14 41.74
N PRO A 484 -16.61 43.59 42.85
CA PRO A 484 -17.22 44.42 43.89
C PRO A 484 -16.20 45.43 44.42
N TYR A 485 -16.56 46.71 44.40
CA TYR A 485 -15.72 47.82 44.84
C TYR A 485 -15.30 47.67 46.30
N THR A 486 -13.99 47.61 46.56
CA THR A 486 -13.41 47.62 47.90
C THR A 486 -12.96 49.05 48.25
N PRO A 487 -13.48 49.68 49.33
CA PRO A 487 -13.10 51.03 49.72
C PRO A 487 -11.67 51.10 50.27
N ASP A 488 -11.00 52.23 50.04
CA ASP A 488 -9.66 52.50 50.57
C ASP A 488 -9.64 52.54 52.11
N PHE A 489 -8.65 51.92 52.73
CA PHE A 489 -8.47 51.89 54.18
C PHE A 489 -7.08 52.38 54.58
N THR A 490 -7.00 53.12 55.70
CA THR A 490 -5.74 53.60 56.27
C THR A 490 -5.38 52.81 57.53
N VAL A 491 -4.24 52.12 57.52
CA VAL A 491 -3.73 51.39 58.68
C VAL A 491 -2.92 52.34 59.57
N LYS A 492 -3.23 52.39 60.87
CA LYS A 492 -2.45 53.20 61.84
C LYS A 492 -1.01 52.65 61.95
N ALA A 493 -0.02 53.55 61.92
CA ALA A 493 1.39 53.18 62.00
C ALA A 493 1.68 52.38 63.29
N GLY A 494 2.17 51.16 63.13
CA GLY A 494 2.50 50.24 64.23
C GLY A 494 1.47 49.16 64.55
N THR A 495 0.31 49.12 63.87
CA THR A 495 -0.69 48.04 64.05
C THR A 495 -0.91 47.29 62.73
N SER A 496 -0.72 45.97 62.68
CA SER A 496 -1.00 45.14 61.50
C SER A 496 -2.29 44.31 61.71
N PRO A 497 -3.48 44.84 61.37
CA PRO A 497 -4.75 44.13 61.61
C PRO A 497 -4.80 42.81 60.82
N GLU A 498 -5.36 41.75 61.41
CA GLU A 498 -5.48 40.42 60.76
C GLU A 498 -6.22 40.48 59.41
N ILE A 499 -7.16 41.41 59.28
CA ILE A 499 -7.95 41.62 58.05
C ILE A 499 -7.05 42.07 56.88
N ALA A 500 -5.96 42.82 57.15
CA ALA A 500 -5.02 43.25 56.13
C ALA A 500 -4.16 42.10 55.56
N THR A 501 -4.15 40.92 56.19
CA THR A 501 -3.51 39.71 55.63
C THR A 501 -4.45 38.85 54.79
N LEU A 502 -5.74 39.19 54.76
CA LEU A 502 -6.75 38.55 53.91
C LEU A 502 -6.97 39.30 52.59
N THR A 503 -6.18 40.34 52.32
CA THR A 503 -6.31 41.19 51.12
C THR A 503 -6.08 40.45 49.81
N SER A 504 -5.45 39.27 49.86
CA SER A 504 -5.31 38.37 48.71
C SER A 504 -6.59 37.61 48.36
N PHE A 505 -7.54 37.51 49.29
CA PHE A 505 -8.84 36.89 49.05
C PHE A 505 -9.79 37.91 48.42
N SER A 506 -10.13 37.72 47.16
CA SER A 506 -11.08 38.54 46.41
C SER A 506 -12.22 37.69 45.85
N TYR A 507 -13.31 38.31 45.40
CA TYR A 507 -14.41 37.58 44.74
C TYR A 507 -13.85 36.80 43.54
N GLU A 508 -14.16 35.49 43.45
CA GLU A 508 -13.55 34.49 42.54
C GLU A 508 -12.12 34.02 42.87
N ASN A 509 -11.39 34.74 43.73
CA ASN A 509 -10.09 34.30 44.27
C ASN A 509 -10.22 34.01 45.78
N GLY A 510 -10.85 32.88 46.09
CA GLY A 510 -10.91 32.32 47.44
C GLY A 510 -12.03 32.84 48.34
N LEU A 511 -13.15 33.24 47.74
CA LEU A 511 -14.43 33.40 48.42
C LEU A 511 -15.55 32.76 47.57
N PRO A 512 -16.51 32.01 48.17
CA PRO A 512 -16.68 31.77 49.61
C PRO A 512 -15.54 30.90 50.18
N ALA A 513 -15.09 31.25 51.39
CA ALA A 513 -13.89 30.67 51.94
C ALA A 513 -14.01 29.14 52.08
N GLY A 514 -13.18 28.40 51.35
CA GLY A 514 -13.09 26.95 51.45
C GLY A 514 -12.33 26.51 52.71
N MET A 515 -12.35 25.21 53.00
CA MET A 515 -11.64 24.65 54.17
C MET A 515 -10.13 24.97 54.15
N ALA A 516 -9.50 24.96 52.96
CA ALA A 516 -8.08 25.27 52.80
C ALA A 516 -7.73 26.72 53.20
N GLU A 517 -8.64 27.66 52.97
CA GLU A 517 -8.42 29.08 53.25
C GLU A 517 -8.61 29.36 54.73
N VAL A 518 -9.58 28.71 55.35
CA VAL A 518 -9.74 28.71 56.82
C VAL A 518 -8.51 28.12 57.51
N GLU A 519 -7.96 27.02 56.99
CA GLU A 519 -6.72 26.41 57.50
C GLU A 519 -5.51 27.35 57.34
N LEU A 520 -5.39 28.06 56.22
CA LEU A 520 -4.33 29.05 56.00
C LEU A 520 -4.41 30.20 57.01
N ILE A 521 -5.61 30.69 57.30
CA ILE A 521 -5.85 31.77 58.28
C ILE A 521 -5.46 31.30 59.69
N GLN A 522 -5.89 30.10 60.08
CA GLN A 522 -5.51 29.52 61.37
C GLN A 522 -4.00 29.32 61.49
N ARG A 523 -3.33 28.87 60.42
CA ARG A 523 -1.88 28.73 60.37
C ARG A 523 -1.16 30.06 60.52
N ASN A 524 -1.62 31.11 59.85
CA ASN A 524 -1.05 32.45 60.00
C ASN A 524 -1.19 32.98 61.43
N ARG A 525 -2.30 32.68 62.11
CA ARG A 525 -2.49 33.01 63.54
C ARG A 525 -1.52 32.23 64.43
N GLN A 526 -1.36 30.93 64.20
CA GLN A 526 -0.40 30.09 64.93
C GLN A 526 1.04 30.58 64.74
N LYS A 527 1.41 30.98 63.52
CA LYS A 527 2.73 31.54 63.22
C LYS A 527 3.01 32.83 63.98
N ARG A 528 2.04 33.75 64.04
CA ARG A 528 2.18 34.98 64.84
C ARG A 528 2.28 34.70 66.34
N ALA A 529 1.48 33.76 66.85
CA ALA A 529 1.57 33.35 68.26
C ALA A 529 2.94 32.72 68.58
N PHE A 530 3.48 31.94 67.64
CA PHE A 530 4.82 31.37 67.74
C PHE A 530 5.90 32.46 67.73
N ASP A 531 5.86 33.39 66.77
CA ASP A 531 6.80 34.51 66.68
C ASP A 531 6.78 35.38 67.96
N ALA A 532 5.61 35.57 68.55
CA ALA A 532 5.44 36.27 69.83
C ALA A 532 5.99 35.49 71.02
N SER A 533 6.04 34.15 70.93
CA SER A 533 6.58 33.26 71.98
C SER A 533 8.10 33.10 71.94
N LEU A 534 8.77 33.62 70.90
CA LEU A 534 10.22 33.51 70.75
C LEU A 534 10.95 34.33 71.83
N PRO A 535 11.96 33.76 72.50
CA PRO A 535 12.71 34.49 73.53
C PRO A 535 13.49 35.68 72.94
N PRO A 536 13.78 36.71 73.75
CA PRO A 536 14.54 37.90 73.33
C PRO A 536 16.00 37.53 72.97
N MET A 537 16.68 38.37 72.20
CA MET A 537 18.06 38.11 71.72
C MET A 537 19.17 38.62 72.66
N THR A 538 18.89 38.71 73.96
CA THR A 538 19.81 39.32 74.92
C THR A 538 20.92 38.38 75.40
N ASP A 539 20.65 37.07 75.50
CA ASP A 539 21.59 36.09 76.07
C ASP A 539 21.96 34.96 75.07
N GLU A 540 23.18 34.41 75.17
CA GLU A 540 23.66 33.34 74.27
C GLU A 540 22.79 32.06 74.33
N ALA A 541 22.35 31.67 75.53
CA ALA A 541 21.44 30.53 75.71
C ALA A 541 20.04 30.77 75.11
N SER A 542 19.56 32.01 75.18
CA SER A 542 18.27 32.41 74.60
C SER A 542 18.32 32.43 73.06
N PHE A 543 19.47 32.77 72.50
CA PHE A 543 19.74 32.73 71.06
C PHE A 543 19.74 31.29 70.52
N GLU A 544 20.43 30.37 71.19
CA GLU A 544 20.43 28.96 70.79
C GLU A 544 19.03 28.33 70.84
N LEU A 545 18.27 28.63 71.90
CA LEU A 545 16.90 28.15 72.04
C LEU A 545 16.00 28.70 70.92
N ARG A 546 16.09 30.00 70.63
CA ARG A 546 15.36 30.63 69.52
C ARG A 546 15.71 30.00 68.18
N LYS A 547 17.00 29.74 67.91
CA LYS A 547 17.45 29.08 66.68
C LYS A 547 16.86 27.68 66.54
N ARG A 548 16.90 26.86 67.60
CA ARG A 548 16.31 25.51 67.59
C ARG A 548 14.79 25.53 67.38
N MET A 549 14.09 26.47 68.02
CA MET A 549 12.64 26.64 67.84
C MET A 549 12.30 27.03 66.38
N MET A 550 13.06 27.95 65.79
CA MET A 550 12.88 28.35 64.39
C MET A 550 13.14 27.18 63.42
N GLU A 551 14.22 26.43 63.59
CA GLU A 551 14.54 25.27 62.74
C GLU A 551 13.46 24.16 62.84
N GLN A 552 12.88 23.94 64.03
CA GLN A 552 11.79 22.99 64.20
C GLN A 552 10.51 23.46 63.52
N GLN A 553 10.18 24.75 63.64
CA GLN A 553 9.02 25.34 62.97
C GLN A 553 9.16 25.29 61.45
N GLU A 554 10.35 25.57 60.90
CA GLU A 554 10.63 25.43 59.48
C GLU A 554 10.42 23.98 59.02
N LYS A 555 10.99 23.00 59.72
CA LYS A 555 10.80 21.57 59.40
C LYS A 555 9.33 21.15 59.40
N ALA A 556 8.54 21.62 60.37
CA ALA A 556 7.11 21.35 60.42
C ALA A 556 6.35 22.02 59.26
N GLU A 557 6.72 23.25 58.89
CA GLU A 557 6.14 23.94 57.74
C GLU A 557 6.46 23.25 56.40
N TRP A 558 7.68 22.72 56.26
CA TRP A 558 8.12 21.94 55.11
C TRP A 558 7.37 20.60 55.03
N ALA A 559 7.25 19.86 56.13
CA ALA A 559 6.52 18.59 56.17
C ALA A 559 5.03 18.76 55.81
N PHE A 560 4.40 19.86 56.25
CA PHE A 560 3.01 20.14 55.83
C PHE A 560 2.90 20.43 54.33
N ARG A 561 3.85 21.22 53.77
CA ARG A 561 3.86 21.50 52.32
C ARG A 561 4.10 20.23 51.51
N GLU A 562 4.94 19.33 51.99
CA GLU A 562 5.17 18.03 51.35
C GLU A 562 3.87 17.22 51.26
N VAL A 563 3.10 17.14 52.35
CA VAL A 563 1.77 16.48 52.36
C VAL A 563 0.77 17.14 51.40
N GLU A 564 0.78 18.47 51.28
CA GLU A 564 -0.09 19.19 50.34
C GLU A 564 0.30 18.91 48.88
N ILE A 565 1.61 18.93 48.61
CA ILE A 565 2.17 18.57 47.31
C ILE A 565 1.78 17.13 46.96
N ASP A 566 1.94 16.18 47.88
CA ASP A 566 1.57 14.78 47.68
C ASP A 566 0.08 14.62 47.36
N ARG A 567 -0.81 15.31 48.08
CA ARG A 567 -2.25 15.30 47.78
C ARG A 567 -2.58 15.77 46.36
N VAL A 568 -1.92 16.84 45.90
CA VAL A 568 -2.11 17.34 44.53
C VAL A 568 -1.55 16.36 43.50
N HIS A 569 -0.42 15.71 43.80
CA HIS A 569 0.14 14.66 42.95
C HIS A 569 -0.78 13.44 42.88
N ASP A 570 -1.35 13.00 43.99
CA ASP A 570 -2.30 11.89 44.04
C ASP A 570 -3.57 12.19 43.23
N GLN A 571 -4.11 13.40 43.32
CA GLN A 571 -5.26 13.82 42.49
C GLN A 571 -4.92 13.78 41.00
N ARG A 572 -3.73 14.26 40.61
CA ARG A 572 -3.26 14.20 39.22
C ARG A 572 -3.06 12.76 38.75
N LEU A 573 -2.50 11.89 39.61
CA LEU A 573 -2.32 10.47 39.33
C LEU A 573 -3.66 9.76 39.12
N GLN A 574 -4.68 10.05 39.95
CA GLN A 574 -6.03 9.49 39.77
C GLN A 574 -6.69 9.93 38.46
N LEU A 575 -6.51 11.19 38.05
CA LEU A 575 -7.01 11.67 36.76
C LEU A 575 -6.28 10.98 35.60
N LEU A 576 -4.96 10.80 35.73
CA LEU A 576 -4.15 10.12 34.73
C LEU A 576 -4.52 8.65 34.61
N GLU A 577 -4.76 7.96 35.73
CA GLU A 577 -5.22 6.57 35.76
C GLU A 577 -6.57 6.42 35.04
N LYS A 578 -7.53 7.29 35.31
CA LYS A 578 -8.81 7.32 34.59
C LYS A 578 -8.63 7.52 33.08
N ALA A 579 -7.79 8.48 32.69
CA ALA A 579 -7.51 8.74 31.28
C ALA A 579 -6.83 7.55 30.57
N LEU A 580 -5.96 6.81 31.27
CA LEU A 580 -5.36 5.59 30.74
C LEU A 580 -6.39 4.48 30.54
N VAL A 581 -7.30 4.29 31.51
CA VAL A 581 -8.39 3.31 31.41
C VAL A 581 -9.31 3.62 30.22
N GLU A 582 -9.70 4.89 30.05
CA GLU A 582 -10.51 5.34 28.91
C GLU A 582 -9.81 5.07 27.57
N ARG A 583 -8.53 5.45 27.46
CA ARG A 583 -7.71 5.19 26.27
C ARG A 583 -7.59 3.69 25.96
N ASP A 584 -7.38 2.87 26.97
CA ASP A 584 -7.24 1.43 26.80
C ASP A 584 -8.57 0.79 26.36
N HIS A 585 -9.70 1.29 26.88
CA HIS A 585 -11.04 0.88 26.44
C HIS A 585 -11.30 1.27 24.97
N GLU A 586 -10.96 2.49 24.56
CA GLU A 586 -11.06 2.92 23.15
C GLU A 586 -10.19 2.05 22.22
N ASN A 587 -8.97 1.72 22.65
CA ASN A 587 -8.07 0.86 21.89
C ASN A 587 -8.63 -0.57 21.77
N GLN A 588 -9.22 -1.12 22.84
CA GLN A 588 -9.88 -2.43 22.82
C GLN A 588 -11.05 -2.43 21.84
N PHE A 589 -11.91 -1.41 21.90
CA PHE A 589 -13.03 -1.27 20.97
C PHE A 589 -12.59 -1.21 19.50
N LEU A 590 -11.55 -0.43 19.19
CA LEU A 590 -11.00 -0.37 17.83
C LEU A 590 -10.37 -1.70 17.39
N ALA A 591 -9.74 -2.44 18.32
CA ALA A 591 -9.19 -3.76 18.04
C ALA A 591 -10.30 -4.78 17.76
N GLU A 592 -11.39 -4.75 18.51
CA GLU A 592 -12.58 -5.57 18.30
C GLU A 592 -13.19 -5.34 16.91
N GLN A 593 -13.39 -4.07 16.53
CA GLN A 593 -13.88 -3.74 15.18
C GLN A 593 -12.97 -4.27 14.06
N ARG A 594 -11.64 -4.20 14.25
CA ARG A 594 -10.67 -4.75 13.27
C ARG A 594 -10.77 -6.26 13.17
N ILE A 595 -10.92 -6.95 14.31
CA ILE A 595 -11.08 -8.40 14.36
C ILE A 595 -12.40 -8.81 13.68
N GLU A 596 -13.48 -8.08 13.92
CA GLU A 596 -14.78 -8.33 13.27
C GLU A 596 -14.73 -8.12 11.76
N ALA A 597 -14.13 -7.02 11.29
CA ALA A 597 -13.96 -6.78 9.87
C ALA A 597 -13.12 -7.88 9.19
N LEU A 598 -12.05 -8.34 9.86
CA LEU A 598 -11.24 -9.45 9.39
C LEU A 598 -12.04 -10.76 9.37
N ARG A 599 -12.85 -11.02 10.40
CA ARG A 599 -13.74 -12.18 10.47
C ARG A 599 -14.73 -12.18 9.32
N GLN A 600 -15.41 -11.06 9.07
CA GLN A 600 -16.39 -10.92 7.98
C GLN A 600 -15.75 -11.18 6.62
N ARG A 601 -14.54 -10.65 6.40
CA ARG A 601 -13.81 -10.90 5.16
C ARG A 601 -13.44 -12.38 4.99
N LEU A 602 -12.91 -13.01 6.04
CA LEU A 602 -12.55 -14.43 5.98
C LEU A 602 -13.78 -15.33 5.84
N THR A 603 -14.93 -14.96 6.41
CA THR A 603 -16.19 -15.70 6.21
C THR A 603 -16.68 -15.59 4.77
N ALA A 604 -16.59 -14.41 4.16
CA ALA A 604 -16.97 -14.22 2.76
C ALA A 604 -16.05 -15.03 1.81
N GLU A 605 -14.73 -14.99 2.02
CA GLU A 605 -13.78 -15.80 1.25
C GLU A 605 -14.05 -17.30 1.43
N LYS A 606 -14.40 -17.74 2.65
CA LYS A 606 -14.81 -19.12 2.92
C LYS A 606 -16.09 -19.48 2.17
N GLU A 607 -17.11 -18.62 2.17
CA GLU A 607 -18.38 -18.84 1.46
C GLU A 607 -18.16 -18.98 -0.05
N GLU A 608 -17.36 -18.09 -0.66
CA GLU A 608 -17.00 -18.18 -2.07
C GLU A 608 -16.31 -19.53 -2.41
N THR A 609 -15.41 -20.00 -1.53
CA THR A 609 -14.77 -21.31 -1.74
C THR A 609 -15.76 -22.48 -1.59
N ILE A 610 -16.73 -22.38 -0.68
CA ILE A 610 -17.79 -23.38 -0.51
C ILE A 610 -18.66 -23.42 -1.76
N GLU A 611 -19.05 -22.26 -2.30
CA GLU A 611 -19.82 -22.17 -3.54
C GLU A 611 -19.07 -22.81 -4.71
N ARG A 612 -17.77 -22.54 -4.87
CA ARG A 612 -16.95 -23.19 -5.90
C ARG A 612 -16.93 -24.70 -5.74
N ILE A 613 -16.74 -25.20 -4.52
CA ILE A 613 -16.77 -26.65 -4.22
C ILE A 613 -18.15 -27.24 -4.54
N GLN A 614 -19.23 -26.52 -4.25
CA GLN A 614 -20.58 -26.96 -4.59
C GLN A 614 -20.78 -27.02 -6.12
N GLN A 615 -20.30 -26.04 -6.88
CA GLN A 615 -20.34 -26.06 -8.34
C GLN A 615 -19.54 -27.22 -8.92
N GLU A 616 -18.34 -27.48 -8.40
CA GLU A 616 -17.51 -28.64 -8.76
C GLU A 616 -18.24 -29.96 -8.44
N ARG A 617 -18.87 -30.07 -7.26
CA ARG A 617 -19.68 -31.23 -6.88
C ARG A 617 -20.84 -31.44 -7.85
N VAL A 618 -21.59 -30.38 -8.18
CA VAL A 618 -22.73 -30.46 -9.12
C VAL A 618 -22.26 -30.88 -10.52
N THR A 619 -21.17 -30.31 -11.02
CA THR A 619 -20.62 -30.69 -12.33
C THR A 619 -20.10 -32.12 -12.35
N ALA A 620 -19.44 -32.57 -11.28
CA ALA A 620 -18.98 -33.94 -11.11
C ALA A 620 -20.15 -34.93 -11.06
N LEU A 621 -21.19 -34.64 -10.28
CA LEU A 621 -22.41 -35.46 -10.22
C LEU A 621 -23.10 -35.52 -11.59
N ARG A 622 -23.21 -34.39 -12.32
CA ARG A 622 -23.77 -34.35 -13.67
C ARG A 622 -22.96 -35.20 -14.66
N LYS A 623 -21.63 -35.14 -14.61
CA LYS A 623 -20.73 -35.96 -15.45
C LYS A 623 -20.88 -37.44 -15.12
N LEU A 624 -20.97 -37.79 -13.84
CA LEU A 624 -21.13 -39.16 -13.37
C LEU A 624 -22.48 -39.75 -13.79
N ALA A 625 -23.56 -38.99 -13.65
CA ALA A 625 -24.89 -39.37 -14.12
C ALA A 625 -24.90 -39.65 -15.64
N LYS A 626 -24.30 -38.75 -16.44
CA LYS A 626 -24.16 -38.97 -17.90
C LYS A 626 -23.34 -40.21 -18.25
N ARG A 627 -22.23 -40.45 -17.54
CA ARG A 627 -21.40 -41.66 -17.71
C ARG A 627 -22.17 -42.92 -17.35
N ARG A 628 -22.93 -42.91 -16.25
CA ARG A 628 -23.77 -44.04 -15.83
C ARG A 628 -24.88 -44.34 -16.85
N ALA A 629 -25.56 -43.32 -17.35
CA ALA A 629 -26.56 -43.47 -18.41
C ALA A 629 -25.94 -44.00 -19.72
N ALA A 630 -24.74 -43.54 -20.08
CA ALA A 630 -24.00 -44.08 -21.23
C ALA A 630 -23.57 -45.54 -21.01
N ALA A 631 -23.16 -45.90 -19.78
CA ALA A 631 -22.81 -47.27 -19.41
C ALA A 631 -24.02 -48.21 -19.42
N GLN A 632 -25.20 -47.74 -19.00
CA GLN A 632 -26.45 -48.50 -19.12
C GLN A 632 -26.89 -48.70 -20.58
N LYS A 633 -26.44 -47.84 -21.51
CA LYS A 633 -26.63 -48.03 -22.96
C LYS A 633 -25.65 -49.04 -23.57
N ILE A 634 -24.79 -49.68 -22.78
CA ILE A 634 -23.91 -50.76 -23.24
C ILE A 634 -24.73 -52.06 -23.35
N TYR A 635 -25.55 -52.13 -24.39
CA TYR A 635 -25.53 -53.29 -25.26
C TYR A 635 -24.85 -52.82 -26.54
N PRO A 636 -23.79 -53.49 -27.02
CA PRO A 636 -23.07 -53.05 -28.19
C PRO A 636 -23.95 -53.33 -29.42
N LYS A 637 -24.78 -52.36 -29.83
CA LYS A 637 -25.39 -52.41 -31.16
C LYS A 637 -24.31 -52.11 -32.18
N ARG A 638 -23.58 -53.15 -32.59
CA ARG A 638 -22.82 -53.20 -33.84
C ARG A 638 -23.75 -52.70 -34.97
N ASP A 639 -23.26 -51.74 -35.73
CA ASP A 639 -23.73 -51.34 -37.05
C ASP A 639 -25.23 -51.02 -37.22
N LEU A 640 -25.80 -50.17 -36.35
CA LEU A 640 -27.04 -49.49 -36.73
C LEU A 640 -26.70 -48.21 -37.49
N LYS A 641 -27.11 -48.18 -38.77
CA LYS A 641 -27.25 -46.96 -39.55
C LYS A 641 -27.88 -45.85 -38.70
N ARG A 642 -27.39 -44.63 -38.88
CA ARG A 642 -27.92 -43.39 -38.28
C ARG A 642 -29.46 -43.43 -38.20
N ASP A 643 -30.01 -43.38 -36.99
CA ASP A 643 -31.45 -43.35 -36.77
C ASP A 643 -31.98 -41.93 -37.03
N ILE A 644 -32.29 -41.68 -38.30
CA ILE A 644 -32.75 -40.37 -38.77
C ILE A 644 -34.07 -40.00 -38.07
N ILE A 645 -34.97 -40.95 -37.85
CA ILE A 645 -36.27 -40.67 -37.22
C ILE A 645 -36.07 -40.29 -35.74
N GLY A 646 -35.21 -41.03 -35.02
CA GLY A 646 -34.84 -40.69 -33.65
C GLY A 646 -34.16 -39.31 -33.52
N GLU A 647 -33.35 -38.91 -34.49
CA GLU A 647 -32.74 -37.58 -34.51
C GLU A 647 -33.75 -36.46 -34.81
N TYR A 648 -34.69 -36.64 -35.74
CA TYR A 648 -35.68 -35.62 -36.09
C TYR A 648 -36.86 -35.52 -35.11
N THR A 649 -37.05 -36.52 -34.25
CA THR A 649 -38.06 -36.48 -33.17
C THR A 649 -37.53 -35.77 -31.91
N ALA A 650 -36.22 -35.76 -31.68
CA ALA A 650 -35.60 -35.03 -30.60
C ALA A 650 -35.25 -33.60 -31.02
N PHE A 651 -36.01 -32.60 -30.56
CA PHE A 651 -35.75 -31.18 -30.87
C PHE A 651 -34.37 -30.67 -30.41
N GLY A 652 -33.76 -31.32 -29.41
CA GLY A 652 -32.38 -31.04 -28.98
C GLY A 652 -31.30 -31.78 -29.77
N SER A 653 -31.63 -32.42 -30.89
CA SER A 653 -30.67 -33.16 -31.72
C SER A 653 -29.77 -32.23 -32.53
N THR A 654 -28.68 -32.80 -33.05
CA THR A 654 -27.71 -32.09 -33.89
C THR A 654 -28.27 -31.62 -35.22
N VAL A 655 -29.47 -32.10 -35.61
CA VAL A 655 -30.17 -31.69 -36.84
C VAL A 655 -30.80 -30.31 -36.67
N TYR A 656 -31.51 -30.08 -35.56
CA TYR A 656 -32.16 -28.79 -35.28
C TYR A 656 -31.22 -27.80 -34.58
N ALA A 657 -30.31 -28.29 -33.73
CA ALA A 657 -29.36 -27.48 -32.99
C ALA A 657 -27.93 -28.04 -33.15
N PRO A 658 -27.23 -27.73 -34.27
CA PRO A 658 -25.89 -28.24 -34.51
C PRO A 658 -24.89 -27.66 -33.49
N VAL A 659 -24.05 -28.53 -32.92
CA VAL A 659 -23.03 -28.12 -31.95
C VAL A 659 -21.79 -27.63 -32.68
N THR A 660 -21.40 -26.38 -32.47
CA THR A 660 -20.28 -25.71 -33.16
C THR A 660 -18.95 -26.47 -33.08
N ARG A 661 -18.64 -27.09 -31.94
CA ARG A 661 -17.42 -27.90 -31.76
C ARG A 661 -17.33 -29.12 -32.70
N ALA A 662 -18.44 -29.56 -33.27
CA ALA A 662 -18.47 -30.69 -34.20
C ALA A 662 -18.08 -30.26 -35.64
N GLY A 663 -17.70 -28.99 -35.85
CA GLY A 663 -17.29 -28.45 -37.16
C GLY A 663 -18.42 -28.39 -38.20
N LYS A 664 -19.60 -28.89 -37.84
CA LYS A 664 -20.83 -28.77 -38.62
C LYS A 664 -21.50 -27.47 -38.23
N SER A 665 -20.92 -26.34 -38.62
CA SER A 665 -21.76 -25.15 -38.79
C SER A 665 -22.89 -25.58 -39.71
N GLY A 666 -24.14 -25.37 -39.29
CA GLY A 666 -25.30 -25.62 -40.14
C GLY A 666 -25.02 -25.03 -41.52
N LYS A 667 -25.44 -25.73 -42.57
CA LYS A 667 -25.27 -25.31 -43.96
C LYS A 667 -25.64 -23.83 -44.12
N HIS A 668 -24.67 -22.94 -43.96
CA HIS A 668 -24.56 -21.78 -44.81
C HIS A 668 -24.08 -22.36 -46.14
N ASP A 669 -24.97 -23.12 -46.78
CA ASP A 669 -24.93 -23.25 -48.23
C ASP A 669 -24.91 -21.78 -48.65
N THR A 670 -23.78 -21.33 -49.22
CA THR A 670 -23.70 -20.09 -49.99
C THR A 670 -25.01 -20.02 -50.72
N VAL A 671 -25.86 -19.05 -50.37
CA VAL A 671 -27.22 -18.99 -50.89
C VAL A 671 -27.04 -18.87 -52.40
N HIS A 672 -27.16 -19.98 -53.11
CA HIS A 672 -27.47 -19.95 -54.52
C HIS A 672 -28.92 -19.52 -54.49
N GLU A 673 -29.14 -18.21 -54.46
CA GLU A 673 -30.39 -17.65 -54.91
C GLU A 673 -30.49 -18.09 -56.36
N VAL A 674 -31.04 -19.28 -56.58
CA VAL A 674 -31.74 -19.57 -57.81
C VAL A 674 -33.00 -18.74 -57.68
N GLY A 675 -32.83 -17.42 -57.89
CA GLY A 675 -33.94 -16.52 -58.09
C GLY A 675 -34.72 -17.15 -59.22
N LEU A 676 -35.94 -17.62 -58.92
CA LEU A 676 -36.95 -17.78 -59.95
C LEU A 676 -36.97 -16.42 -60.65
N ALA A 677 -36.43 -16.37 -61.87
CA ALA A 677 -36.55 -15.19 -62.70
C ALA A 677 -38.05 -14.88 -62.71
N ARG A 678 -38.44 -13.73 -62.14
CA ARG A 678 -39.84 -13.34 -62.12
C ARG A 678 -40.18 -13.07 -63.58
N LEU A 679 -40.82 -14.05 -64.22
CA LEU A 679 -41.30 -13.93 -65.60
C LEU A 679 -42.43 -12.90 -65.56
N HIS A 680 -42.17 -11.72 -66.11
CA HIS A 680 -43.09 -10.59 -66.06
C HIS A 680 -43.88 -10.42 -67.37
N GLY A 681 -43.54 -11.20 -68.41
CA GLY A 681 -44.21 -11.20 -69.71
C GLY A 681 -44.60 -12.60 -70.21
N LEU A 682 -45.66 -12.67 -71.02
CA LEU A 682 -46.16 -13.90 -71.64
C LEU A 682 -45.14 -14.52 -72.61
N ASP A 683 -44.35 -13.67 -73.28
CA ASP A 683 -43.29 -14.08 -74.21
C ASP A 683 -42.16 -14.84 -73.51
N GLU A 684 -41.84 -14.47 -72.27
CA GLU A 684 -40.77 -15.11 -71.49
C GLU A 684 -41.19 -16.53 -71.03
N ILE A 685 -42.48 -16.73 -70.75
CA ILE A 685 -43.05 -18.05 -70.43
C ILE A 685 -43.00 -18.96 -71.67
N GLN A 686 -43.31 -18.42 -72.84
CA GLN A 686 -43.29 -19.17 -74.10
C GLN A 686 -41.85 -19.57 -74.49
N ALA A 687 -40.87 -18.68 -74.28
CA ALA A 687 -39.47 -19.00 -74.44
C ALA A 687 -39.03 -20.13 -73.49
N LEU A 688 -39.52 -20.12 -72.24
CA LEU A 688 -39.24 -21.17 -71.27
C LEU A 688 -39.83 -22.51 -71.71
N GLU A 689 -41.09 -22.53 -72.16
CA GLU A 689 -41.78 -23.74 -72.64
C GLU A 689 -41.02 -24.41 -73.79
N VAL A 690 -40.50 -23.63 -74.74
CA VAL A 690 -39.69 -24.14 -75.86
C VAL A 690 -38.35 -24.72 -75.39
N THR A 691 -37.75 -24.16 -74.33
CA THR A 691 -36.49 -24.68 -73.77
C THR A 691 -36.64 -25.93 -72.91
N VAL A 692 -37.85 -26.26 -72.44
CA VAL A 692 -38.09 -27.48 -71.66
C VAL A 692 -38.08 -28.69 -72.61
N GLY A 693 -36.95 -29.40 -72.64
CA GLY A 693 -36.79 -30.58 -73.49
C GLY A 693 -37.84 -31.68 -73.22
N SER A 694 -38.22 -32.43 -74.26
CA SER A 694 -39.27 -33.46 -74.25
C SER A 694 -39.12 -34.56 -73.18
N LYS A 695 -37.95 -34.70 -72.56
CA LYS A 695 -37.72 -35.61 -71.42
C LYS A 695 -38.49 -35.21 -70.15
N PHE A 696 -38.91 -33.95 -70.01
CA PHE A 696 -39.72 -33.48 -68.86
C PHE A 696 -41.22 -33.68 -69.05
N LEU A 697 -41.68 -33.95 -70.28
CA LEU A 697 -43.08 -34.24 -70.61
C LEU A 697 -43.46 -35.71 -70.38
N ALA A 698 -42.46 -36.59 -70.24
CA ALA A 698 -42.68 -37.97 -69.84
C ALA A 698 -42.67 -38.06 -68.30
N PRO A 699 -43.73 -38.58 -67.65
CA PRO A 699 -43.69 -38.80 -66.21
C PRO A 699 -42.58 -39.81 -65.92
N SER A 700 -41.47 -39.33 -65.36
CA SER A 700 -40.41 -40.18 -64.81
C SER A 700 -40.91 -40.83 -63.52
N MET A 701 -41.82 -41.79 -63.64
CA MET A 701 -42.05 -42.78 -62.59
C MET A 701 -40.88 -43.76 -62.62
N HIS A 702 -39.74 -43.33 -62.09
CA HIS A 702 -38.71 -44.27 -61.65
C HIS A 702 -39.26 -44.99 -60.41
N LYS A 703 -40.04 -46.05 -60.62
CA LYS A 703 -40.27 -47.02 -59.54
C LYS A 703 -38.88 -47.53 -59.14
N PRO A 704 -38.48 -47.42 -57.86
CA PRO A 704 -37.23 -48.04 -57.42
C PRO A 704 -37.27 -49.52 -57.82
N PRO A 705 -36.16 -50.08 -58.33
CA PRO A 705 -36.15 -51.46 -58.76
C PRO A 705 -36.65 -52.32 -57.60
N VAL A 706 -37.74 -53.06 -57.84
CA VAL A 706 -38.27 -53.99 -56.85
C VAL A 706 -37.11 -54.92 -56.50
N LYS A 707 -36.71 -54.93 -55.23
CA LYS A 707 -35.71 -55.89 -54.76
C LYS A 707 -36.29 -57.27 -54.99
N VAL A 708 -35.90 -57.91 -56.08
CA VAL A 708 -36.26 -59.29 -56.36
C VAL A 708 -35.60 -60.13 -55.27
N ILE A 709 -36.38 -60.52 -54.27
CA ILE A 709 -35.96 -61.54 -53.31
C ILE A 709 -35.87 -62.82 -54.12
N LYS A 710 -34.65 -63.19 -54.54
CA LYS A 710 -34.41 -64.46 -55.23
C LYS A 710 -34.99 -65.57 -54.37
N THR A 711 -36.06 -66.19 -54.88
CA THR A 711 -36.75 -67.26 -54.19
C THR A 711 -35.82 -68.46 -54.04
N ALA A 712 -36.12 -69.38 -53.13
CA ALA A 712 -35.29 -70.58 -52.94
C ALA A 712 -35.14 -71.39 -54.24
N LYS A 713 -36.12 -71.30 -55.15
CA LYS A 713 -36.09 -71.90 -56.49
C LYS A 713 -35.02 -71.27 -57.38
N ASP A 714 -34.99 -69.94 -57.47
CA ASP A 714 -34.00 -69.21 -58.30
C ASP A 714 -32.55 -69.45 -57.84
N ARG A 715 -32.34 -69.65 -56.52
CA ARG A 715 -31.01 -70.00 -55.98
C ARG A 715 -30.61 -71.43 -56.33
N ARG A 716 -31.57 -72.34 -56.41
CA ARG A 716 -31.34 -73.74 -56.77
C ARG A 716 -31.03 -73.86 -58.26
N GLU A 717 -31.74 -73.12 -59.11
CA GLU A 717 -31.48 -73.06 -60.55
C GLU A 717 -30.10 -72.44 -60.84
N ALA A 718 -29.74 -71.32 -60.20
CA ALA A 718 -28.41 -70.72 -60.35
C ALA A 718 -27.27 -71.63 -59.87
N ALA A 719 -27.51 -72.44 -58.83
CA ALA A 719 -26.54 -73.44 -58.39
C ALA A 719 -26.39 -74.57 -59.42
N ILE A 720 -27.48 -75.06 -60.00
CA ILE A 720 -27.46 -76.08 -61.05
C ILE A 720 -26.73 -75.55 -62.30
N GLU A 721 -27.00 -74.32 -62.73
CA GLU A 721 -26.28 -73.68 -63.83
C GLU A 721 -24.79 -73.56 -63.55
N GLY A 722 -24.40 -73.17 -62.33
CA GLY A 722 -23.00 -73.14 -61.91
C GLY A 722 -22.33 -74.52 -61.96
N HIS A 723 -23.04 -75.57 -61.53
CA HIS A 723 -22.55 -76.95 -61.60
C HIS A 723 -22.42 -77.45 -63.05
N LEU A 724 -23.38 -77.13 -63.92
CA LEU A 724 -23.34 -77.50 -65.34
C LEU A 724 -22.20 -76.79 -66.07
N LEU A 725 -21.98 -75.50 -65.82
CA LEU A 725 -20.84 -74.76 -66.37
C LEU A 725 -19.50 -75.34 -65.91
N SER A 726 -19.40 -75.77 -64.65
CA SER A 726 -18.19 -76.42 -64.13
C SER A 726 -17.98 -77.83 -64.71
N MET A 727 -19.03 -78.56 -65.07
CA MET A 727 -18.89 -79.84 -65.78
C MET A 727 -18.49 -79.62 -67.24
N GLN A 728 -19.07 -78.62 -67.90
CA GLN A 728 -18.72 -78.26 -69.27
C GLN A 728 -17.24 -77.90 -69.41
N THR A 729 -16.69 -77.12 -68.47
CA THR A 729 -15.27 -76.76 -68.46
C THR A 729 -14.37 -77.97 -68.25
N LYS A 730 -14.74 -78.90 -67.36
CA LYS A 730 -14.00 -80.15 -67.16
C LYS A 730 -14.03 -81.06 -68.39
N ILE A 731 -15.17 -81.20 -69.06
CA ILE A 731 -15.32 -81.98 -70.30
C ILE A 731 -14.45 -81.40 -71.42
N ASN A 732 -14.40 -80.07 -71.53
CA ASN A 732 -13.55 -79.40 -72.51
C ASN A 732 -12.06 -79.64 -72.22
N GLN A 733 -11.65 -79.62 -70.95
CA GLN A 733 -10.27 -79.90 -70.53
C GLN A 733 -9.85 -81.36 -70.79
N THR A 734 -10.73 -82.34 -70.60
CA THR A 734 -10.41 -83.74 -70.96
C THR A 734 -10.33 -83.95 -72.46
N LYS A 735 -11.16 -83.26 -73.26
CA LYS A 735 -11.08 -83.33 -74.72
C LYS A 735 -9.79 -82.74 -75.29
N THR A 736 -9.21 -81.71 -74.65
CA THR A 736 -7.92 -81.13 -75.05
C THR A 736 -6.71 -81.99 -74.65
N ILE A 737 -6.82 -82.83 -73.62
CA ILE A 737 -5.72 -83.71 -73.17
C ILE A 737 -5.62 -84.96 -74.05
N SER A 738 -6.70 -85.40 -74.70
CA SER A 738 -6.70 -86.57 -75.60
C SER A 738 -6.16 -86.30 -77.01
N THR A 739 -5.80 -85.06 -77.36
CA THR A 739 -5.40 -84.67 -78.74
C THR A 739 -3.92 -84.37 -78.93
N ASP A 740 -3.10 -84.30 -77.86
CA ASP A 740 -1.71 -83.82 -77.93
C ASP A 740 -0.62 -84.90 -77.70
N ASP A 741 -0.98 -86.20 -77.75
CA ASP A 741 -0.01 -87.31 -77.73
C ASP A 741 0.50 -87.65 -79.14
N HIS A 742 1.18 -86.72 -79.83
CA HIS A 742 2.10 -87.04 -80.94
C HIS A 742 3.07 -85.89 -81.26
N SER A 743 4.35 -86.25 -81.51
CA SER A 743 5.51 -85.44 -81.94
C SER A 743 6.34 -84.79 -80.81
N THR A 744 7.41 -85.44 -80.30
CA THR A 744 8.81 -85.50 -80.80
C THR A 744 9.71 -84.32 -80.42
N THR A 745 10.62 -84.61 -79.47
CA THR A 745 12.07 -84.34 -79.47
C THR A 745 12.65 -82.90 -79.39
N THR A 746 13.40 -82.70 -78.30
CA THR A 746 14.85 -82.35 -78.28
C THR A 746 15.25 -80.91 -77.91
N THR A 747 15.99 -80.88 -76.79
CA THR A 747 17.08 -79.98 -76.33
C THR A 747 16.81 -78.53 -75.96
N GLY A 748 17.20 -78.20 -74.72
CA GLY A 748 18.26 -77.20 -74.52
C GLY A 748 17.93 -76.00 -73.64
N GLY A 749 18.47 -76.00 -72.42
CA GLY A 749 19.12 -74.82 -71.85
C GLY A 749 18.23 -73.85 -71.07
N GLY A 750 18.42 -73.79 -69.76
CA GLY A 750 17.58 -72.99 -68.87
C GLY A 750 17.77 -71.48 -68.97
N THR A 751 16.89 -70.73 -68.31
CA THR A 751 17.28 -69.95 -67.12
C THR A 751 16.05 -69.42 -66.38
N LYS A 752 16.26 -69.30 -65.06
CA LYS A 752 15.36 -68.83 -64.00
C LYS A 752 14.63 -67.52 -64.36
N PHE A 753 13.37 -67.36 -63.93
CA PHE A 753 13.00 -66.34 -62.93
C PHE A 753 11.51 -66.39 -62.53
N LYS A 754 11.32 -66.23 -61.21
CA LYS A 754 10.21 -65.59 -60.46
C LYS A 754 8.82 -66.22 -60.37
N VAL A 755 8.62 -66.72 -59.15
CA VAL A 755 7.39 -66.95 -58.38
C VAL A 755 6.56 -65.65 -58.23
N GLY A 756 5.25 -65.82 -58.40
CA GLY A 756 4.15 -64.89 -58.09
C GLY A 756 2.97 -65.31 -58.97
N GLY A 757 1.78 -65.68 -58.52
CA GLY A 757 1.08 -65.47 -57.25
C GLY A 757 -0.38 -65.30 -57.67
N GLY A 758 -1.25 -66.26 -57.36
CA GLY A 758 -2.64 -66.22 -57.83
C GLY A 758 -3.44 -67.50 -57.60
N ALA A 759 -3.37 -68.08 -56.40
CA ALA A 759 -4.29 -69.14 -56.02
C ALA A 759 -5.62 -68.52 -55.53
N HIS A 760 -6.60 -68.43 -56.43
CA HIS A 760 -7.99 -68.16 -56.06
C HIS A 760 -8.56 -69.37 -55.30
N ASN A 761 -8.41 -69.37 -53.98
CA ASN A 761 -9.15 -70.26 -53.10
C ASN A 761 -10.60 -69.78 -52.97
N VAL A 762 -11.46 -70.37 -53.79
CA VAL A 762 -12.92 -70.34 -53.63
C VAL A 762 -13.28 -71.13 -52.37
N ARG A 763 -13.81 -70.45 -51.35
CA ARG A 763 -14.30 -71.09 -50.12
C ARG A 763 -15.57 -71.91 -50.41
N PRO A 764 -15.70 -73.14 -49.88
CA PRO A 764 -16.98 -73.85 -49.87
C PRO A 764 -17.93 -73.22 -48.82
N PRO A 765 -19.26 -73.41 -48.96
CA PRO A 765 -20.25 -72.74 -48.12
C PRO A 765 -20.41 -73.48 -46.79
N THR A 766 -20.45 -72.74 -45.68
CA THR A 766 -20.91 -73.27 -44.38
C THR A 766 -22.35 -72.82 -44.08
N PRO A 767 -23.16 -73.68 -43.44
CA PRO A 767 -24.61 -73.57 -43.40
C PRO A 767 -25.09 -72.59 -42.32
N LEU A 768 -26.14 -71.83 -42.63
CA LEU A 768 -26.93 -71.08 -41.67
C LEU A 768 -28.01 -72.01 -41.10
N TYR A 769 -27.83 -72.45 -39.85
CA TYR A 769 -28.96 -72.84 -39.00
C TYR A 769 -29.49 -71.57 -38.32
N GLY A 770 -30.78 -71.31 -38.49
CA GLY A 770 -31.51 -70.31 -37.71
C GLY A 770 -31.87 -70.84 -36.32
N VAL A 771 -32.46 -69.96 -35.51
CA VAL A 771 -33.60 -70.22 -34.61
C VAL A 771 -33.97 -68.90 -33.93
N VAL A 772 -35.26 -68.56 -34.08
CA VAL A 772 -36.21 -67.86 -33.19
C VAL A 772 -35.93 -66.42 -32.77
#